data_AF-A0A397H427-F1
#
_entry.id   AF-A0A397H427-F1
#
_cell.length_a   1.000
_cell.length_b   1.000
_cell.length_c   1.000
_cell.angle_alpha   90.00
_cell.angle_beta   90.00
_cell.angle_gamma   90.00
#
_symmetry.space_group_name_H-M   'P 1'
#
loop_
_entity.id
_entity.type
_entity.pdbx_description
1 polymer ?
#
loop_
_entity_poly.entity_id
_entity_poly.type
_entity_poly.pdbx_seq_one_letter_code
_entity_poly.pdbx_strand_id
1 'polypeptide(L)'
;MSNAGTPINIWCIVRENRSVFKITIGEANDLIDLRKVIKEEKPIYFAKVDPDELILWRVNVASSILRNKDTPIETYLNDKLEEPTDTVGDTFNNFGGSNIRVVVEVPEGWKSYTASDGHSVELPSQIIDMLESNKFVPDLRINFKTAFRNLHVGQSITLPHLGQGPKHFAKGYQGRTLLVTKQMIDIWDELSVDSDHSIKRVLSGPMGVGKSYISYFLASKAYAEEWPVLYIADASDLNVESSDKAGAVICKYFLALNKDILTASELKKIVQFASDRNPQQVLVTVGEEIIDLIKLADRNALLIVDEHGALFEEDPPVPKRLPILGPLMNLNYWGEHYKFARECMIFVGPIQSDVFDELLQLHSVLKEPSIKEEVKKVTNCVPREVMHLVKYVDSLEITITSVSSFRQALKIFENDRAGEILILAQQYYNVLQTNERIRYYESLTSMFLPSRPTVRFDWKFLDLGLIYRYKEKGITHYFPLCPSARKALLKMYMSFDLPENIKNQLNIGNLNGDQFEEVLFNRLVCKSNTTIQLNTTDLNNNNRSVVTLQFDDYAMIKSPALSLGPGSDRVLSHGFDRYPRFDFMLGPIFIQVSVSDFVTHNSKTSTNIGKAFERMSAQAGISQMQINGRNQIEMYLDEMYGPGHSAIIDSQNRFVVTRNGTRVPGFRIVYIRGSPGIPNHSRKVREFPDVAHVTFEEITGQKNEVMEKFE
;
A
#
# COMPACT_ATOMS: atom_id res chain seq x y z
N MET A 1 39.95 -31.87 -60.19
CA MET A 1 41.37 -31.53 -60.01
C MET A 1 41.40 -30.28 -59.16
N SER A 2 41.68 -30.40 -57.86
CA SER A 2 41.68 -29.29 -56.91
C SER A 2 43.07 -28.66 -56.87
N ASN A 3 43.15 -27.34 -57.08
CA ASN A 3 44.35 -26.57 -56.77
C ASN A 3 44.60 -26.66 -55.26
N ALA A 4 45.52 -27.52 -54.84
CA ALA A 4 45.96 -27.60 -53.45
C ALA A 4 46.85 -26.38 -53.16
N GLY A 5 46.24 -25.27 -52.75
CA GLY A 5 46.96 -24.16 -52.12
C GLY A 5 47.60 -24.61 -50.81
N THR A 6 48.61 -23.88 -50.34
CA THR A 6 49.29 -24.16 -49.06
C THR A 6 48.26 -24.20 -47.92
N PRO A 7 48.25 -25.22 -47.05
CA PRO A 7 47.31 -25.27 -45.94
C PRO A 7 47.70 -24.27 -44.84
N ILE A 8 46.74 -23.46 -44.41
CA ILE A 8 46.86 -22.52 -43.29
C ILE A 8 46.04 -23.00 -42.08
N ASN A 9 46.56 -22.71 -40.90
CA ASN A 9 45.91 -22.99 -39.63
C ASN A 9 45.28 -21.73 -39.05
N ILE A 10 43.97 -21.76 -38.82
CA ILE A 10 43.22 -20.62 -38.31
C ILE A 10 42.64 -20.98 -36.94
N TRP A 11 42.90 -20.13 -35.96
CA TRP A 11 42.29 -20.26 -34.63
C TRP A 11 40.98 -19.47 -34.58
N CYS A 12 39.91 -20.15 -34.23
CA CYS A 12 38.56 -19.62 -34.18
C CYS A 12 38.06 -19.60 -32.72
N ILE A 13 37.18 -18.65 -32.40
CA ILE A 13 36.43 -18.64 -31.13
C ILE A 13 34.95 -18.46 -31.41
N VAL A 14 34.10 -19.20 -30.72
CA VAL A 14 32.65 -18.99 -30.76
C VAL A 14 32.29 -17.81 -29.87
N ARG A 15 31.58 -16.80 -30.40
CA ARG A 15 31.25 -15.55 -29.69
C ARG A 15 30.48 -15.79 -28.39
N GLU A 16 29.48 -16.67 -28.43
CA GLU A 16 28.56 -16.94 -27.31
C GLU A 16 29.27 -17.63 -26.12
N ASN A 17 29.87 -18.80 -26.36
CA ASN A 17 30.41 -19.64 -25.28
C ASN A 17 31.94 -19.52 -25.09
N ARG A 18 32.60 -18.65 -25.86
CA ARG A 18 34.05 -18.42 -25.85
C ARG A 18 34.90 -19.68 -26.08
N SER A 19 34.32 -20.70 -26.72
CA SER A 19 35.03 -21.94 -27.03
C SER A 19 35.97 -21.74 -28.22
N VAL A 20 37.27 -21.90 -27.95
CA VAL A 20 38.32 -21.79 -28.96
C VAL A 20 38.55 -23.14 -29.62
N PHE A 21 38.78 -23.13 -30.93
CA PHE A 21 39.07 -24.30 -31.74
C PHE A 21 39.96 -23.92 -32.91
N LYS A 22 40.53 -24.92 -33.58
CA LYS A 22 41.49 -24.72 -34.66
C LYS A 22 40.94 -25.42 -35.90
N ILE A 23 41.03 -24.77 -37.05
CA ILE A 23 40.72 -25.35 -38.35
C ILE A 23 41.96 -25.34 -39.25
N THR A 24 41.98 -26.23 -40.23
CA THR A 24 42.99 -26.26 -41.29
C THR A 24 42.29 -26.17 -42.64
N ILE A 25 42.69 -25.20 -43.47
CA ILE A 25 42.05 -24.93 -44.77
C ILE A 25 43.10 -24.45 -45.77
N GLY A 26 42.89 -24.64 -47.08
CA GLY A 26 43.82 -24.17 -48.12
C GLY A 26 43.72 -22.67 -48.35
N GLU A 27 44.85 -22.00 -48.62
CA GLU A 27 44.88 -20.55 -48.93
C GLU A 27 44.05 -20.15 -50.15
N ALA A 28 43.94 -21.05 -51.15
CA ALA A 28 43.17 -20.81 -52.36
C ALA A 28 41.65 -21.03 -52.20
N ASN A 29 41.21 -21.51 -51.02
CA ASN A 29 39.79 -21.67 -50.73
C ASN A 29 39.16 -20.30 -50.46
N ASP A 30 37.87 -20.18 -50.75
CA ASP A 30 37.11 -18.96 -50.51
C ASP A 30 36.49 -18.94 -49.10
N LEU A 31 35.78 -17.86 -48.77
CA LEU A 31 35.11 -17.73 -47.48
C LEU A 31 33.89 -18.65 -47.33
N ILE A 32 33.30 -19.15 -48.41
CA ILE A 32 32.23 -20.17 -48.36
C ILE A 32 32.83 -21.49 -47.85
N ASP A 33 33.96 -21.90 -48.41
CA ASP A 33 34.69 -23.07 -47.97
C ASP A 33 35.14 -22.93 -46.51
N LEU A 34 35.56 -21.73 -46.09
CA LEU A 34 35.89 -21.44 -44.68
C LEU A 34 34.72 -21.70 -43.74
N ARG A 35 33.51 -21.23 -44.08
CA ARG A 35 32.30 -21.46 -43.30
C ARG A 35 31.95 -22.95 -43.18
N LYS A 36 32.09 -23.72 -44.27
CA LYS A 36 31.88 -25.18 -44.26
C LYS A 36 32.84 -25.90 -43.33
N VAL A 37 34.14 -25.60 -43.42
CA VAL A 37 35.16 -26.21 -42.55
C VAL A 37 34.92 -25.87 -41.08
N ILE A 38 34.50 -24.64 -40.77
CA ILE A 38 34.13 -24.23 -39.40
C ILE A 38 32.97 -25.06 -38.86
N LYS A 39 31.93 -25.31 -39.68
CA LYS A 39 30.79 -26.14 -39.30
C LYS A 39 31.22 -27.60 -39.05
N GLU A 40 32.03 -28.15 -39.94
CA GLU A 40 32.52 -29.53 -39.87
C GLU A 40 33.38 -29.80 -38.63
N GLU A 41 34.16 -28.81 -38.18
CA GLU A 41 35.00 -28.92 -36.98
C GLU A 41 34.17 -28.92 -35.68
N LYS A 42 32.97 -28.32 -35.68
CA LYS A 42 32.04 -28.34 -34.54
C LYS A 42 30.64 -28.80 -34.97
N PRO A 43 30.50 -30.07 -35.39
CA PRO A 43 29.30 -30.55 -36.06
C PRO A 43 28.09 -30.62 -35.11
N ILE A 44 28.32 -30.80 -33.80
CA ILE A 44 27.26 -30.80 -32.79
C ILE A 44 26.76 -29.37 -32.51
N TYR A 45 27.67 -28.41 -32.37
CA TYR A 45 27.32 -27.04 -32.00
C TYR A 45 26.65 -26.28 -33.15
N PHE A 46 27.09 -26.53 -34.39
CA PHE A 46 26.54 -25.91 -35.60
C PHE A 46 25.55 -26.81 -36.36
N ALA A 47 25.03 -27.88 -35.73
CA ALA A 47 24.22 -28.91 -36.40
C ALA A 47 23.01 -28.36 -37.17
N LYS A 48 22.42 -27.27 -36.68
CA LYS A 48 21.16 -26.67 -37.18
C LYS A 48 21.35 -25.36 -37.95
N VAL A 49 22.59 -24.97 -38.26
CA VAL A 49 22.92 -23.70 -38.91
C VAL A 49 23.43 -23.99 -40.31
N ASP A 50 22.92 -23.33 -41.34
CA ASP A 50 23.52 -23.42 -42.67
C ASP A 50 24.95 -22.83 -42.64
N PRO A 51 25.98 -23.49 -43.20
CA PRO A 51 27.31 -22.89 -43.25
C PRO A 51 27.30 -21.45 -43.77
N ASP A 52 26.51 -21.17 -44.80
CA ASP A 52 26.50 -19.85 -45.47
C ASP A 52 25.92 -18.74 -44.58
N GLU A 53 25.16 -19.12 -43.55
CA GLU A 53 24.59 -18.23 -42.56
C GLU A 53 25.58 -17.85 -41.44
N LEU A 54 26.70 -18.54 -41.29
CA LEU A 54 27.69 -18.23 -40.26
C LEU A 54 28.29 -16.83 -40.45
N ILE A 55 28.16 -16.00 -39.42
CA ILE A 55 28.76 -14.67 -39.37
C ILE A 55 30.21 -14.83 -38.88
N LEU A 56 31.16 -14.41 -39.70
CA LEU A 56 32.59 -14.49 -39.40
C LEU A 56 33.16 -13.09 -39.26
N TRP A 57 33.86 -12.84 -38.16
CA TRP A 57 34.59 -11.61 -37.92
C TRP A 57 36.08 -11.89 -37.89
N ARG A 58 36.85 -11.10 -38.64
CA ARG A 58 38.30 -11.10 -38.60
C ARG A 58 38.78 -10.43 -37.32
N VAL A 59 39.69 -11.08 -36.62
CA VAL A 59 40.33 -10.56 -35.40
C VAL A 59 41.82 -10.90 -35.39
N ASN A 60 42.59 -10.29 -34.49
CA ASN A 60 43.96 -10.68 -34.21
C ASN A 60 44.28 -10.45 -32.73
N VAL A 61 43.84 -11.38 -31.88
CA VAL A 61 43.94 -11.22 -30.42
C VAL A 61 44.37 -12.51 -29.76
N ALA A 62 45.20 -12.41 -28.72
CA ALA A 62 45.59 -13.56 -27.91
C ALA A 62 44.36 -14.24 -27.29
N SER A 63 44.31 -15.57 -27.32
CA SER A 63 43.18 -16.33 -26.77
C SER A 63 42.90 -16.03 -25.29
N SER A 64 43.91 -15.64 -24.50
CA SER A 64 43.76 -15.30 -23.09
C SER A 64 42.87 -14.08 -22.84
N ILE A 65 42.85 -13.14 -23.78
CA ILE A 65 42.03 -11.92 -23.71
C ILE A 65 40.58 -12.25 -24.03
N LEU A 66 40.33 -12.94 -25.17
CA LEU A 66 38.97 -13.22 -25.63
C LEU A 66 38.23 -14.31 -24.83
N ARG A 67 38.96 -15.15 -24.09
CA ARG A 67 38.36 -16.15 -23.17
C ARG A 67 37.82 -15.54 -21.89
N ASN A 68 38.27 -14.33 -21.51
CA ASN A 68 37.72 -13.65 -20.35
C ASN A 68 36.30 -13.14 -20.67
N LYS A 69 35.29 -13.65 -19.96
CA LYS A 69 33.89 -13.26 -20.16
C LYS A 69 33.59 -11.82 -19.76
N ASP A 70 34.42 -11.23 -18.91
CA ASP A 70 34.28 -9.84 -18.46
C ASP A 70 34.84 -8.84 -19.48
N THR A 71 35.49 -9.33 -20.54
CA THR A 71 36.06 -8.51 -21.61
C THR A 71 35.04 -8.36 -22.76
N PRO A 72 34.64 -7.11 -23.11
CA PRO A 72 33.79 -6.85 -24.28
C PRO A 72 34.50 -7.35 -25.53
N ILE A 73 33.92 -8.33 -26.24
CA ILE A 73 34.55 -8.90 -27.45
C ILE A 73 34.43 -7.95 -28.64
N GLU A 74 33.43 -7.07 -28.57
CA GLU A 74 33.05 -6.07 -29.58
C GLU A 74 34.21 -5.12 -29.90
N THR A 75 35.05 -4.79 -28.92
CA THR A 75 36.20 -3.88 -29.10
C THR A 75 37.34 -4.51 -29.91
N TYR A 76 37.24 -5.80 -30.21
CA TYR A 76 38.27 -6.58 -30.91
C TYR A 76 37.81 -7.11 -32.27
N LEU A 77 36.55 -6.88 -32.66
CA LEU A 77 36.03 -7.24 -33.97
C LEU A 77 36.54 -6.21 -34.99
N ASN A 78 37.40 -6.63 -35.93
CA ASN A 78 37.96 -5.73 -36.93
C ASN A 78 37.04 -5.64 -38.15
N ASP A 79 37.12 -6.63 -39.03
CA ASP A 79 36.40 -6.65 -40.32
C ASP A 79 35.37 -7.79 -40.30
N LYS A 80 34.14 -7.50 -40.71
CA LYS A 80 33.17 -8.57 -40.99
C LYS A 80 33.52 -9.19 -42.34
N LEU A 81 33.62 -10.52 -42.37
CA LEU A 81 34.02 -11.27 -43.57
C LEU A 81 32.77 -11.56 -44.43
N GLU A 82 32.37 -10.56 -45.22
CA GLU A 82 31.12 -10.57 -46.00
C GLU A 82 31.29 -11.12 -47.42
N GLU A 83 32.35 -10.73 -48.14
CA GLU A 83 32.54 -11.04 -49.57
C GLU A 83 32.88 -12.52 -49.81
N PRO A 84 31.95 -13.34 -50.33
CA PRO A 84 32.13 -14.79 -50.38
C PRO A 84 33.26 -15.24 -51.31
N THR A 85 33.66 -14.41 -52.27
CA THR A 85 34.73 -14.70 -53.24
C THR A 85 36.13 -14.39 -52.73
N ASP A 86 36.27 -13.75 -51.57
CA ASP A 86 37.57 -13.48 -50.98
C ASP A 86 38.26 -14.80 -50.62
N THR A 87 39.55 -14.90 -50.96
CA THR A 87 40.31 -16.11 -50.64
C THR A 87 40.79 -16.05 -49.18
N VAL A 88 40.92 -17.22 -48.57
CA VAL A 88 41.47 -17.35 -47.22
C VAL A 88 42.90 -16.79 -47.17
N GLY A 89 43.70 -17.04 -48.21
CA GLY A 89 45.05 -16.50 -48.35
C GLY A 89 45.02 -14.98 -48.26
N ASP A 90 44.25 -14.32 -49.13
CA ASP A 90 44.14 -12.87 -49.17
C ASP A 90 43.64 -12.27 -47.85
N THR A 91 42.67 -12.95 -47.23
CA THR A 91 42.05 -12.52 -45.96
C THR A 91 43.00 -12.65 -44.77
N PHE A 92 43.91 -13.64 -44.75
CA PHE A 92 44.76 -13.95 -43.60
C PHE A 92 46.28 -13.92 -43.88
N ASN A 93 46.70 -13.25 -44.96
CA ASN A 93 48.10 -13.14 -45.42
C ASN A 93 49.10 -12.75 -44.30
N ASN A 94 50.22 -13.48 -44.20
CA ASN A 94 51.42 -13.17 -43.40
C ASN A 94 51.29 -13.16 -41.86
N PHE A 95 50.59 -14.13 -41.25
CA PHE A 95 50.52 -14.19 -39.78
C PHE A 95 50.86 -15.57 -39.19
N GLY A 96 52.11 -15.76 -38.77
CA GLY A 96 52.48 -16.81 -37.83
C GLY A 96 52.05 -16.47 -36.41
N GLY A 97 51.47 -17.43 -35.66
CA GLY A 97 51.16 -17.28 -34.23
C GLY A 97 49.91 -18.04 -33.75
N SER A 98 49.65 -18.02 -32.44
CA SER A 98 48.53 -18.72 -31.76
C SER A 98 47.34 -17.80 -31.40
N ASN A 99 47.29 -16.59 -31.96
CA ASN A 99 46.18 -15.67 -31.76
C ASN A 99 44.91 -16.17 -32.43
N ILE A 100 43.76 -15.85 -31.83
CA ILE A 100 42.46 -16.01 -32.48
C ILE A 100 42.41 -15.09 -33.70
N ARG A 101 41.92 -15.63 -34.81
CA ARG A 101 41.84 -14.99 -36.12
C ARG A 101 40.42 -14.80 -36.61
N VAL A 102 39.51 -15.65 -36.14
CA VAL A 102 38.09 -15.58 -36.50
C VAL A 102 37.24 -15.68 -35.25
N VAL A 103 36.31 -14.74 -35.06
CA VAL A 103 35.18 -14.90 -34.15
C VAL A 103 34.01 -15.41 -34.98
N VAL A 104 33.44 -16.54 -34.57
CA VAL A 104 32.31 -17.19 -35.22
C VAL A 104 31.05 -16.88 -34.45
N GLU A 105 30.05 -16.40 -35.15
CA GLU A 105 28.74 -16.06 -34.64
C GLU A 105 27.67 -16.80 -35.45
N VAL A 106 26.71 -17.39 -34.72
CA VAL A 106 25.52 -17.99 -35.30
C VAL A 106 24.50 -16.87 -35.44
N PRO A 107 23.92 -16.63 -36.63
CA PRO A 107 22.85 -15.65 -36.75
C PRO A 107 21.70 -16.08 -35.85
N GLU A 108 21.00 -15.11 -35.26
CA GLU A 108 19.80 -15.41 -34.50
C GLU A 108 18.88 -16.25 -35.38
N GLY A 109 18.55 -17.47 -34.93
CA GLY A 109 17.68 -18.35 -35.70
C GLY A 109 16.29 -17.75 -35.71
N TRP A 110 15.98 -16.92 -36.70
CA TRP A 110 14.60 -16.58 -37.03
C TRP A 110 13.93 -17.86 -37.51
N LYS A 111 12.73 -18.14 -37.00
CA LYS A 111 11.94 -19.29 -37.43
C LYS A 111 10.50 -18.85 -37.64
N SER A 112 9.83 -19.55 -38.56
CA SER A 112 8.40 -19.42 -38.76
C SER A 112 7.63 -19.89 -37.53
N TYR A 113 6.73 -19.04 -37.04
CA TYR A 113 5.75 -19.30 -35.99
C TYR A 113 4.33 -19.05 -36.54
N THR A 114 3.38 -19.91 -36.19
CA THR A 114 1.97 -19.72 -36.59
C THR A 114 1.22 -19.00 -35.48
N ALA A 115 0.74 -17.79 -35.77
CA ALA A 115 0.05 -16.92 -34.81
C ALA A 115 -1.43 -17.32 -34.62
N SER A 116 -2.13 -16.62 -33.71
CA SER A 116 -3.52 -16.95 -33.35
C SER A 116 -4.53 -16.78 -34.49
N ASP A 117 -4.23 -15.91 -35.45
CA ASP A 117 -5.01 -15.68 -36.67
C ASP A 117 -4.71 -16.70 -37.78
N GLY A 118 -3.85 -17.69 -37.51
CA GLY A 118 -3.48 -18.76 -38.44
C GLY A 118 -2.41 -18.39 -39.47
N HIS A 119 -1.94 -17.14 -39.48
CA HIS A 119 -0.88 -16.68 -40.37
C HIS A 119 0.52 -16.97 -39.78
N SER A 120 1.49 -17.27 -40.65
CA SER A 120 2.88 -17.48 -40.26
C SER A 120 3.67 -16.17 -40.19
N VAL A 121 4.56 -16.05 -39.21
CA VAL A 121 5.46 -14.91 -39.00
C VAL A 121 6.84 -15.41 -38.60
N GLU A 122 7.89 -14.79 -39.14
CA GLU A 122 9.27 -15.07 -38.72
C GLU A 122 9.55 -14.35 -37.39
N LEU A 123 10.03 -15.08 -36.38
CA LEU A 123 10.37 -14.55 -35.05
C LEU A 123 11.75 -15.03 -34.59
N PRO A 124 12.47 -14.26 -33.76
CA PRO A 124 13.69 -14.74 -33.11
C PRO A 124 13.42 -16.00 -32.27
N SER A 125 14.33 -16.98 -32.31
CA SER A 125 14.18 -18.25 -31.56
C SER A 125 13.88 -18.04 -30.07
N GLN A 126 14.47 -17.03 -29.42
CA GLN A 126 14.22 -16.74 -28.01
C GLN A 126 12.76 -16.36 -27.73
N ILE A 127 12.08 -15.68 -28.67
CA ILE A 127 10.67 -15.31 -28.57
C ILE A 127 9.77 -16.54 -28.77
N ILE A 128 10.13 -17.42 -29.72
CA ILE A 128 9.42 -18.68 -29.95
C ILE A 128 9.51 -19.58 -28.71
N ASP A 129 10.70 -19.72 -28.13
CA ASP A 129 10.91 -20.50 -26.91
C ASP A 129 10.04 -19.97 -25.74
N MET A 130 9.78 -18.66 -25.68
CA MET A 130 8.86 -18.05 -24.71
C MET A 130 7.39 -18.34 -25.03
N LEU A 131 6.97 -18.25 -26.29
CA LEU A 131 5.61 -18.56 -26.76
C LEU A 131 5.22 -20.03 -26.54
N GLU A 132 6.17 -20.94 -26.78
CA GLU A 132 6.03 -22.39 -26.58
C GLU A 132 6.19 -22.81 -25.12
N SER A 133 6.62 -21.91 -24.24
CA SER A 133 6.81 -22.21 -22.83
C SER A 133 5.48 -22.55 -22.13
N ASN A 134 5.55 -23.54 -21.22
CA ASN A 134 4.47 -23.86 -20.30
C ASN A 134 4.55 -23.07 -18.97
N LYS A 135 5.52 -22.14 -18.85
CA LYS A 135 5.65 -21.29 -17.66
C LYS A 135 4.66 -20.12 -17.75
N PHE A 136 4.01 -19.82 -16.63
CA PHE A 136 3.05 -18.71 -16.50
C PHE A 136 1.85 -18.78 -17.45
N VAL A 137 1.52 -19.98 -17.95
CA VAL A 137 0.35 -20.17 -18.81
C VAL A 137 -0.92 -19.99 -17.97
N PRO A 138 -1.85 -19.10 -18.37
CA PRO A 138 -3.13 -18.96 -17.72
C PRO A 138 -4.06 -20.13 -18.06
N ASP A 139 -5.08 -20.34 -17.23
CA ASP A 139 -6.24 -21.16 -17.58
C ASP A 139 -6.96 -20.55 -18.80
N LEU A 140 -7.74 -21.36 -19.51
CA LEU A 140 -8.42 -20.93 -20.74
C LEU A 140 -9.33 -19.71 -20.51
N ARG A 141 -9.34 -18.73 -21.43
CA ARG A 141 -10.21 -17.53 -21.38
C ARG A 141 -11.68 -17.84 -21.13
N ILE A 142 -12.19 -18.95 -21.67
CA ILE A 142 -13.59 -19.36 -21.45
C ILE A 142 -13.92 -19.61 -19.97
N ASN A 143 -12.95 -20.09 -19.18
CA ASN A 143 -13.13 -20.29 -17.74
C ASN A 143 -13.26 -18.95 -17.03
N PHE A 144 -12.49 -17.94 -17.43
CA PHE A 144 -12.61 -16.57 -16.92
C PHE A 144 -13.93 -15.92 -17.36
N LYS A 145 -14.31 -16.02 -18.65
CA LYS A 145 -15.61 -15.54 -19.13
C LYS A 145 -16.77 -16.14 -18.33
N THR A 146 -16.68 -17.42 -18.00
CA THR A 146 -17.67 -18.11 -17.16
C THR A 146 -17.67 -17.58 -15.73
N ALA A 147 -16.50 -17.39 -15.12
CA ALA A 147 -16.36 -16.86 -13.76
C ALA A 147 -16.87 -15.41 -13.62
N PHE A 148 -16.77 -14.61 -14.69
CA PHE A 148 -17.20 -13.21 -14.71
C PHE A 148 -18.60 -12.98 -15.29
N ARG A 149 -19.42 -14.02 -15.42
CA ARG A 149 -20.79 -13.89 -15.93
C ARG A 149 -21.72 -13.35 -14.85
N ASN A 150 -22.47 -12.28 -15.16
CA ASN A 150 -23.46 -11.65 -14.29
C ASN A 150 -22.93 -11.22 -12.91
N LEU A 151 -21.77 -10.54 -12.90
CA LEU A 151 -21.14 -10.06 -11.67
C LEU A 151 -22.03 -9.08 -10.91
N HIS A 152 -22.08 -9.24 -9.59
CA HIS A 152 -22.70 -8.28 -8.68
C HIS A 152 -21.84 -8.12 -7.41
N VAL A 153 -21.98 -6.96 -6.76
CA VAL A 153 -21.27 -6.67 -5.50
C VAL A 153 -21.67 -7.66 -4.41
N GLY A 154 -20.69 -8.14 -3.65
CA GLY A 154 -20.86 -9.18 -2.62
C GLY A 154 -20.76 -10.61 -3.17
N GLN A 155 -20.79 -10.80 -4.49
CA GLN A 155 -20.71 -12.14 -5.08
C GLN A 155 -19.36 -12.80 -4.78
N SER A 156 -19.43 -14.08 -4.41
CA SER A 156 -18.28 -14.96 -4.30
C SER A 156 -18.02 -15.67 -5.64
N ILE A 157 -16.81 -15.54 -6.18
CA ILE A 157 -16.39 -16.19 -7.43
C ILE A 157 -15.09 -16.96 -7.22
N THR A 158 -14.97 -18.12 -7.85
CA THR A 158 -13.69 -18.85 -7.89
C THR A 158 -12.90 -18.38 -9.11
N LEU A 159 -11.75 -17.73 -8.88
CA LEU A 159 -10.93 -17.25 -9.99
C LEU A 159 -10.03 -18.36 -10.55
N PRO A 160 -10.04 -18.58 -11.88
CA PRO A 160 -9.04 -19.40 -12.57
C PRO A 160 -7.62 -18.82 -12.39
N HIS A 161 -6.60 -19.58 -12.80
CA HIS A 161 -5.21 -19.17 -12.67
C HIS A 161 -4.75 -18.32 -13.84
N LEU A 162 -4.36 -17.06 -13.59
CA LEU A 162 -3.85 -16.14 -14.61
C LEU A 162 -2.33 -16.33 -14.89
N GLY A 163 -1.78 -17.53 -14.67
CA GLY A 163 -0.36 -17.82 -14.87
C GLY A 163 0.56 -17.30 -13.75
N GLN A 164 0.25 -16.13 -13.19
CA GLN A 164 0.83 -15.56 -11.99
C GLN A 164 -0.27 -15.28 -10.96
N GLY A 165 0.10 -14.96 -9.72
CA GLY A 165 -0.85 -14.59 -8.68
C GLY A 165 -0.22 -13.67 -7.63
N PRO A 166 -1.02 -12.80 -6.99
CA PRO A 166 -0.55 -11.94 -5.91
C PRO A 166 0.16 -12.69 -4.78
N LYS A 167 1.02 -11.98 -4.06
CA LYS A 167 1.57 -12.48 -2.79
C LYS A 167 0.42 -12.91 -1.87
N HIS A 168 0.53 -14.14 -1.36
CA HIS A 168 -0.46 -14.76 -0.48
C HIS A 168 -1.86 -15.00 -1.10
N PHE A 169 -2.02 -14.87 -2.42
CA PHE A 169 -3.24 -15.31 -3.09
C PHE A 169 -3.46 -16.80 -2.84
N ALA A 170 -4.73 -17.20 -2.70
CA ALA A 170 -5.14 -18.55 -2.38
C ALA A 170 -4.64 -19.13 -1.04
N LYS A 171 -3.99 -18.33 -0.19
CA LYS A 171 -3.63 -18.74 1.18
C LYS A 171 -4.77 -18.43 2.14
N GLY A 172 -5.05 -19.35 3.07
CA GLY A 172 -6.09 -19.20 4.08
C GLY A 172 -7.40 -19.91 3.74
N TYR A 173 -8.42 -19.70 4.58
CA TYR A 173 -9.69 -20.43 4.50
C TYR A 173 -10.51 -20.12 3.23
N GLN A 174 -10.34 -18.95 2.62
CA GLN A 174 -11.04 -18.56 1.40
C GLN A 174 -10.50 -19.25 0.13
N GLY A 175 -9.27 -19.78 0.15
CA GLY A 175 -8.64 -20.36 -1.04
C GLY A 175 -8.66 -19.40 -2.24
N ARG A 176 -8.96 -19.92 -3.43
CA ARG A 176 -9.04 -19.13 -4.69
C ARG A 176 -10.34 -18.33 -4.84
N THR A 177 -11.16 -18.31 -3.79
CA THR A 177 -12.41 -17.57 -3.78
C THR A 177 -12.12 -16.08 -3.64
N LEU A 178 -12.59 -15.29 -4.60
CA LEU A 178 -12.56 -13.83 -4.59
C LEU A 178 -13.97 -13.30 -4.31
N LEU A 179 -14.06 -12.29 -3.45
CA LEU A 179 -15.29 -11.52 -3.28
C LEU A 179 -15.27 -10.29 -4.17
N VAL A 180 -16.33 -10.13 -4.95
CA VAL A 180 -16.54 -8.97 -5.81
C VAL A 180 -16.91 -7.77 -4.94
N THR A 181 -16.00 -6.80 -4.85
CA THR A 181 -16.25 -5.57 -4.11
C THR A 181 -16.84 -4.49 -5.01
N LYS A 182 -17.55 -3.52 -4.43
CA LYS A 182 -18.01 -2.36 -5.18
C LYS A 182 -16.87 -1.63 -5.88
N GLN A 183 -15.72 -1.47 -5.20
CA GLN A 183 -14.56 -0.78 -5.77
C GLN A 183 -13.99 -1.51 -7.00
N MET A 184 -14.04 -2.84 -7.05
CA MET A 184 -13.64 -3.61 -8.24
C MET A 184 -14.55 -3.31 -9.44
N ILE A 185 -15.86 -3.26 -9.22
CA ILE A 185 -16.85 -2.95 -10.25
C ILE A 185 -16.70 -1.49 -10.69
N ASP A 186 -16.67 -0.54 -9.75
CA ASP A 186 -16.54 0.89 -10.05
C ASP A 186 -15.27 1.20 -10.88
N ILE A 187 -14.13 0.56 -10.56
CA ILE A 187 -12.89 0.74 -11.33
C ILE A 187 -13.00 0.08 -12.70
N TRP A 188 -13.58 -1.12 -12.80
CA TRP A 188 -13.75 -1.80 -14.08
C TRP A 188 -14.69 -1.02 -15.01
N ASP A 189 -15.80 -0.53 -14.48
CA ASP A 189 -16.77 0.29 -15.24
C ASP A 189 -16.10 1.58 -15.72
N GLU A 190 -15.21 2.19 -14.93
CA GLU A 190 -14.41 3.33 -15.38
C GLU A 190 -13.42 2.95 -16.50
N LEU A 191 -12.69 1.84 -16.34
CA LEU A 191 -11.66 1.41 -17.30
C LEU A 191 -12.22 0.87 -18.62
N SER A 192 -13.45 0.34 -18.61
CA SER A 192 -14.08 -0.31 -19.77
C SER A 192 -14.88 0.62 -20.68
N VAL A 193 -15.01 1.90 -20.30
CA VAL A 193 -15.61 2.92 -21.16
C VAL A 193 -14.67 3.24 -22.33
N ASP A 194 -15.19 3.15 -23.55
CA ASP A 194 -14.46 3.57 -24.75
C ASP A 194 -14.02 5.03 -24.62
N SER A 195 -12.72 5.25 -24.80
CA SER A 195 -12.08 6.53 -24.55
C SER A 195 -10.92 6.75 -25.50
N ASP A 196 -10.83 7.95 -26.08
CA ASP A 196 -9.72 8.34 -26.95
C ASP A 196 -8.40 8.57 -26.16
N HIS A 197 -8.42 8.41 -24.84
CA HIS A 197 -7.27 8.59 -23.96
C HIS A 197 -7.08 7.43 -22.98
N SER A 198 -5.83 7.15 -22.63
CA SER A 198 -5.47 6.14 -21.63
C SER A 198 -5.93 6.55 -20.22
N ILE A 199 -6.54 5.63 -19.48
CA ILE A 199 -6.90 5.83 -18.07
C ILE A 199 -5.76 5.30 -17.18
N LYS A 200 -5.31 6.13 -16.24
CA LYS A 200 -4.14 5.85 -15.38
C LYS A 200 -4.56 5.90 -13.93
N ARG A 201 -4.35 4.82 -13.19
CA ARG A 201 -4.70 4.73 -11.76
C ARG A 201 -3.57 4.12 -10.95
N VAL A 202 -3.38 4.62 -9.73
CA VAL A 202 -2.47 4.08 -8.71
C VAL A 202 -3.31 3.68 -7.51
N LEU A 203 -3.33 2.39 -7.20
CA LEU A 203 -3.99 1.88 -6.00
C LEU A 203 -3.09 2.14 -4.79
N SER A 204 -3.56 2.96 -3.84
CA SER A 204 -2.84 3.29 -2.61
C SER A 204 -3.70 2.89 -1.41
N GLY A 205 -3.08 2.39 -0.35
CA GLY A 205 -3.83 1.93 0.82
C GLY A 205 -2.95 1.13 1.76
N PRO A 206 -3.40 0.91 3.00
CA PRO A 206 -2.66 0.13 3.99
C PRO A 206 -2.31 -1.26 3.45
N MET A 207 -1.24 -1.86 3.95
CA MET A 207 -0.93 -3.26 3.64
C MET A 207 -2.11 -4.16 4.03
N GLY A 208 -2.44 -5.14 3.19
CA GLY A 208 -3.44 -6.17 3.52
C GLY A 208 -4.92 -5.79 3.34
N VAL A 209 -5.23 -4.62 2.78
CA VAL A 209 -6.62 -4.19 2.50
C VAL A 209 -7.22 -4.75 1.20
N GLY A 210 -6.43 -5.46 0.38
CA GLY A 210 -6.92 -6.10 -0.85
C GLY A 210 -6.54 -5.42 -2.17
N LYS A 211 -5.58 -4.48 -2.18
CA LYS A 211 -5.08 -3.83 -3.42
C LYS A 211 -4.72 -4.85 -4.51
N SER A 212 -3.91 -5.84 -4.16
CA SER A 212 -3.46 -6.88 -5.09
C SER A 212 -4.60 -7.80 -5.58
N TYR A 213 -5.65 -7.96 -4.77
CA TYR A 213 -6.85 -8.70 -5.18
C TYR A 213 -7.67 -7.89 -6.20
N ILE A 214 -7.71 -6.55 -6.06
CA ILE A 214 -8.29 -5.66 -7.08
C ILE A 214 -7.46 -5.74 -8.37
N SER A 215 -6.14 -5.60 -8.29
CA SER A 215 -5.23 -5.74 -9.45
C SER A 215 -5.45 -7.07 -10.18
N TYR A 216 -5.54 -8.18 -9.43
CA TYR A 216 -5.78 -9.50 -10.01
C TYR A 216 -7.16 -9.65 -10.66
N PHE A 217 -8.20 -9.08 -10.04
CA PHE A 217 -9.54 -9.03 -10.62
C PHE A 217 -9.54 -8.30 -11.96
N LEU A 218 -8.93 -7.10 -12.02
CA LEU A 218 -8.89 -6.28 -13.23
C LEU A 218 -8.10 -6.97 -14.36
N ALA A 219 -6.93 -7.53 -14.05
CA ALA A 219 -6.13 -8.29 -15.02
C ALA A 219 -6.89 -9.51 -15.55
N SER A 220 -7.53 -10.26 -14.66
CA SER A 220 -8.33 -11.44 -15.03
C SER A 220 -9.55 -11.07 -15.87
N LYS A 221 -10.20 -9.95 -15.57
CA LYS A 221 -11.37 -9.46 -16.31
C LYS A 221 -10.98 -8.98 -17.71
N ALA A 222 -9.90 -8.20 -17.85
CA ALA A 222 -9.37 -7.82 -19.16
C ALA A 222 -8.93 -9.03 -20.00
N TYR A 223 -8.31 -10.04 -19.36
CA TYR A 223 -7.99 -11.31 -20.01
C TYR A 223 -9.25 -12.04 -20.50
N ALA A 224 -10.34 -12.03 -19.73
CA ALA A 224 -11.62 -12.61 -20.15
C ALA A 224 -12.23 -11.90 -21.37
N GLU A 225 -12.06 -10.58 -21.47
CA GLU A 225 -12.57 -9.75 -22.57
C GLU A 225 -11.62 -9.69 -23.79
N GLU A 226 -10.61 -10.58 -23.85
CA GLU A 226 -9.65 -10.65 -24.96
C GLU A 226 -8.84 -9.36 -25.16
N TRP A 227 -8.58 -8.60 -24.10
CA TRP A 227 -7.65 -7.47 -24.16
C TRP A 227 -6.21 -8.00 -24.11
N PRO A 228 -5.23 -7.36 -24.79
CA PRO A 228 -3.82 -7.58 -24.51
C PRO A 228 -3.51 -7.13 -23.07
N VAL A 229 -2.96 -8.04 -22.26
CA VAL A 229 -2.68 -7.79 -20.84
C VAL A 229 -1.20 -8.00 -20.54
N LEU A 230 -0.55 -7.00 -19.95
CA LEU A 230 0.72 -7.18 -19.23
C LEU A 230 0.44 -7.07 -17.73
N TYR A 231 0.39 -8.23 -17.05
CA TYR A 231 0.26 -8.30 -15.61
C TYR A 231 1.55 -8.78 -14.97
N ILE A 232 2.09 -7.97 -14.06
CA ILE A 232 3.28 -8.28 -13.26
C ILE A 232 2.83 -8.31 -11.80
N ALA A 233 2.75 -9.51 -11.23
CA ALA A 233 2.20 -9.71 -9.89
C ALA A 233 3.17 -9.27 -8.76
N ASP A 234 4.47 -9.21 -9.05
CA ASP A 234 5.50 -8.75 -8.12
C ASP A 234 6.54 -7.91 -8.87
N ALA A 235 6.53 -6.59 -8.69
CA ALA A 235 7.45 -5.70 -9.38
C ALA A 235 8.93 -5.97 -9.05
N SER A 236 9.25 -6.68 -7.96
CA SER A 236 10.63 -7.06 -7.66
C SER A 236 11.25 -7.95 -8.74
N ASP A 237 10.44 -8.65 -9.53
CA ASP A 237 10.93 -9.44 -10.69
C ASP A 237 11.61 -8.56 -11.75
N LEU A 238 11.32 -7.26 -11.76
CA LEU A 238 11.96 -6.28 -12.64
C LEU A 238 13.20 -5.64 -12.00
N ASN A 239 13.45 -5.84 -10.70
CA ASN A 239 14.67 -5.37 -10.04
C ASN A 239 15.85 -6.31 -10.32
N VAL A 240 16.34 -6.26 -11.56
CA VAL A 240 17.42 -7.13 -12.08
C VAL A 240 18.65 -6.32 -12.46
N GLU A 241 19.78 -6.96 -12.73
CA GLU A 241 21.06 -6.28 -12.97
C GLU A 241 21.15 -5.51 -14.30
N SER A 242 20.36 -5.89 -15.32
CA SER A 242 20.46 -5.33 -16.68
C SER A 242 19.11 -5.18 -17.38
N SER A 243 19.04 -4.28 -18.36
CA SER A 243 17.82 -4.06 -19.17
C SER A 243 17.41 -5.30 -19.95
N ASP A 244 18.37 -6.13 -20.38
CA ASP A 244 18.10 -7.39 -21.08
C ASP A 244 17.29 -8.36 -20.21
N LYS A 245 17.70 -8.55 -18.95
CA LYS A 245 16.93 -9.37 -18.00
C LYS A 245 15.53 -8.78 -17.74
N ALA A 246 15.41 -7.46 -17.66
CA ALA A 246 14.10 -6.82 -17.47
C ALA A 246 13.19 -7.00 -18.69
N GLY A 247 13.76 -6.84 -19.90
CA GLY A 247 13.08 -7.12 -21.16
C GLY A 247 12.63 -8.58 -21.26
N ALA A 248 13.47 -9.53 -20.82
CA ALA A 248 13.12 -10.95 -20.76
C ALA A 248 11.90 -11.21 -19.86
N VAL A 249 11.81 -10.54 -18.71
CA VAL A 249 10.67 -10.66 -17.78
C VAL A 249 9.39 -10.10 -18.44
N ILE A 250 9.46 -8.91 -19.04
CA ILE A 250 8.34 -8.30 -19.77
C ILE A 250 7.84 -9.21 -20.89
N CYS A 251 8.74 -9.68 -21.76
CA CYS A 251 8.41 -10.57 -22.87
C CYS A 251 7.75 -11.85 -22.36
N LYS A 252 8.34 -12.49 -21.36
CA LYS A 252 7.84 -13.76 -20.83
C LYS A 252 6.44 -13.65 -20.25
N TYR A 253 6.15 -12.58 -19.49
CA TYR A 253 4.83 -12.37 -18.91
C TYR A 253 3.79 -11.96 -19.95
N PHE A 254 4.14 -11.06 -20.87
CA PHE A 254 3.23 -10.64 -21.93
C PHE A 254 2.89 -11.78 -22.89
N LEU A 255 3.89 -12.50 -23.40
CA LEU A 255 3.68 -13.55 -24.39
C LEU A 255 2.90 -14.73 -23.80
N ALA A 256 3.18 -15.13 -22.56
CA ALA A 256 2.45 -16.21 -21.90
C ALA A 256 0.95 -15.92 -21.76
N LEU A 257 0.58 -14.66 -21.48
CA LEU A 257 -0.81 -14.23 -21.33
C LEU A 257 -1.53 -14.02 -22.66
N ASN A 258 -0.83 -13.62 -23.73
CA ASN A 258 -1.50 -13.12 -24.93
C ASN A 258 -1.30 -14.00 -26.17
N LYS A 259 -0.51 -15.10 -26.09
CA LYS A 259 -0.22 -15.94 -27.26
C LYS A 259 -1.44 -16.47 -28.01
N ASP A 260 -2.58 -16.63 -27.33
CA ASP A 260 -3.83 -17.11 -27.91
C ASP A 260 -4.64 -16.04 -28.65
N ILE A 261 -4.25 -14.75 -28.54
CA ILE A 261 -4.93 -13.62 -29.19
C ILE A 261 -4.01 -12.71 -30.03
N LEU A 262 -2.69 -12.92 -29.97
CA LEU A 262 -1.72 -12.16 -30.75
C LEU A 262 -1.72 -12.62 -32.22
N THR A 263 -1.93 -11.68 -33.12
CA THR A 263 -1.93 -11.90 -34.57
C THR A 263 -0.51 -11.90 -35.14
N ALA A 264 -0.33 -12.45 -36.33
CA ALA A 264 0.95 -12.39 -37.03
C ALA A 264 1.45 -10.94 -37.25
N SER A 265 0.52 -10.00 -37.48
CA SER A 265 0.84 -8.58 -37.65
C SER A 265 1.36 -7.93 -36.36
N GLU A 266 0.73 -8.22 -35.22
CA GLU A 266 1.19 -7.72 -33.90
C GLU A 266 2.53 -8.34 -33.51
N LEU A 267 2.70 -9.65 -33.73
CA LEU A 267 3.96 -10.34 -33.49
C LEU A 267 5.09 -9.80 -34.35
N LYS A 268 4.82 -9.51 -35.64
CA LYS A 268 5.79 -8.87 -36.53
C LYS A 268 6.17 -7.46 -36.05
N LYS A 269 5.20 -6.70 -35.54
CA LYS A 269 5.43 -5.36 -35.01
C LYS A 269 6.35 -5.39 -33.79
N ILE A 270 6.11 -6.27 -32.83
CA ILE A 270 6.93 -6.32 -31.61
C ILE A 270 8.38 -6.78 -31.84
N VAL A 271 8.67 -7.45 -32.97
CA VAL A 271 10.04 -7.85 -33.33
C VAL A 271 10.66 -7.00 -34.44
N GLN A 272 9.97 -5.95 -34.90
CA GLN A 272 10.35 -5.15 -36.07
C GLN A 272 11.80 -4.67 -36.05
N PHE A 273 12.30 -4.29 -34.87
CA PHE A 273 13.65 -3.74 -34.70
C PHE A 273 14.65 -4.74 -34.11
N ALA A 274 14.23 -5.99 -33.86
CA ALA A 274 15.09 -7.02 -33.30
C ALA A 274 16.20 -7.45 -34.29
N SER A 275 15.90 -7.46 -35.59
CA SER A 275 16.84 -7.84 -36.67
C SER A 275 17.96 -6.83 -36.91
N ASP A 276 17.78 -5.57 -36.50
CA ASP A 276 18.72 -4.47 -36.77
C ASP A 276 19.69 -4.20 -35.61
N ARG A 277 19.54 -4.91 -34.47
CA ARG A 277 20.29 -4.65 -33.23
C ARG A 277 21.12 -5.87 -32.81
N ASN A 278 22.12 -5.62 -31.95
CA ASN A 278 22.99 -6.65 -31.37
C ASN A 278 22.14 -7.80 -30.79
N PRO A 279 22.45 -9.09 -31.07
CA PRO A 279 21.72 -10.25 -30.53
C PRO A 279 21.53 -10.25 -29.00
N GLN A 280 22.40 -9.54 -28.27
CA GLN A 280 22.30 -9.35 -26.82
C GLN A 280 21.24 -8.30 -26.39
N GLN A 281 20.51 -7.68 -27.33
CA GLN A 281 19.53 -6.61 -27.06
C GLN A 281 18.14 -6.92 -27.65
N VAL A 282 17.92 -8.12 -28.19
CA VAL A 282 16.61 -8.49 -28.75
C VAL A 282 15.52 -8.38 -27.70
N LEU A 283 15.73 -8.92 -26.50
CA LEU A 283 14.70 -8.91 -25.44
C LEU A 283 14.43 -7.50 -24.90
N VAL A 284 15.44 -6.62 -24.92
CA VAL A 284 15.24 -5.19 -24.61
C VAL A 284 14.31 -4.57 -25.63
N THR A 285 14.62 -4.74 -26.91
CA THR A 285 13.90 -4.14 -28.03
C THR A 285 12.47 -4.66 -28.11
N VAL A 286 12.28 -5.98 -28.00
CA VAL A 286 10.94 -6.57 -27.99
C VAL A 286 10.15 -6.12 -26.75
N GLY A 287 10.81 -6.00 -25.59
CA GLY A 287 10.17 -5.47 -24.38
C GLY A 287 9.70 -4.02 -24.52
N GLU A 288 10.50 -3.16 -25.17
CA GLU A 288 10.12 -1.78 -25.50
C GLU A 288 8.92 -1.75 -26.46
N GLU A 289 8.95 -2.56 -27.51
CA GLU A 289 7.84 -2.63 -28.48
C GLU A 289 6.55 -3.22 -27.89
N ILE A 290 6.63 -4.12 -26.90
CA ILE A 290 5.46 -4.59 -26.15
C ILE A 290 4.82 -3.44 -25.35
N ILE A 291 5.64 -2.59 -24.72
CA ILE A 291 5.14 -1.40 -24.01
C ILE A 291 4.45 -0.45 -24.99
N ASP A 292 5.01 -0.28 -26.19
CA ASP A 292 4.40 0.55 -27.24
C ASP A 292 3.15 -0.08 -27.86
N LEU A 293 3.09 -1.40 -28.00
CA LEU A 293 1.89 -2.13 -28.42
C LEU A 293 0.72 -1.87 -27.46
N ILE A 294 0.97 -1.89 -26.15
CA ILE A 294 -0.05 -1.61 -25.13
C ILE A 294 -0.57 -0.16 -25.20
N LYS A 295 0.22 0.75 -25.78
CA LYS A 295 -0.19 2.17 -25.97
C LYS A 295 -1.04 2.40 -27.21
N LEU A 296 -1.23 1.40 -28.07
CA LEU A 296 -1.98 1.60 -29.31
C LEU A 296 -3.46 1.85 -29.02
N ALA A 297 -4.02 2.84 -29.70
CA ALA A 297 -5.39 3.30 -29.49
C ALA A 297 -6.44 2.45 -30.25
N ASP A 298 -6.02 1.52 -31.10
CA ASP A 298 -6.91 0.71 -31.95
C ASP A 298 -7.54 -0.48 -31.20
N ARG A 299 -7.06 -0.79 -29.99
CA ARG A 299 -7.60 -1.86 -29.15
C ARG A 299 -7.42 -1.56 -27.67
N ASN A 300 -8.41 -1.94 -26.86
CA ASN A 300 -8.29 -1.87 -25.41
C ASN A 300 -7.20 -2.82 -24.92
N ALA A 301 -6.25 -2.29 -24.14
CA ALA A 301 -5.15 -3.03 -23.53
C ALA A 301 -4.96 -2.62 -22.06
N LEU A 302 -4.37 -3.50 -21.26
CA LEU A 302 -4.19 -3.26 -19.83
C LEU A 302 -2.78 -3.63 -19.35
N LEU A 303 -2.09 -2.64 -18.75
CA LEU A 303 -0.87 -2.84 -18.00
C LEU A 303 -1.15 -2.71 -16.50
N ILE A 304 -0.80 -3.73 -15.72
CA ILE A 304 -0.83 -3.70 -14.26
C ILE A 304 0.53 -4.16 -13.73
N VAL A 305 1.12 -3.31 -12.89
CA VAL A 305 2.31 -3.62 -12.09
C VAL A 305 1.93 -3.57 -10.62
N ASP A 306 1.83 -4.74 -10.00
CA ASP A 306 1.55 -4.89 -8.57
C ASP A 306 2.86 -4.85 -7.76
N GLU A 307 2.78 -4.51 -6.48
CA GLU A 307 3.96 -4.30 -5.62
C GLU A 307 4.93 -3.22 -6.18
N HIS A 308 4.41 -2.23 -6.91
CA HIS A 308 5.18 -1.17 -7.60
C HIS A 308 6.21 -0.45 -6.72
N GLY A 309 5.95 -0.36 -5.40
CA GLY A 309 6.88 0.23 -4.43
C GLY A 309 8.27 -0.42 -4.40
N ALA A 310 8.37 -1.72 -4.73
CA ALA A 310 9.64 -2.46 -4.78
C ALA A 310 10.66 -1.86 -5.77
N LEU A 311 10.19 -1.11 -6.77
CA LEU A 311 11.06 -0.44 -7.75
C LEU A 311 11.73 0.83 -7.21
N PHE A 312 11.34 1.30 -6.03
CA PHE A 312 11.76 2.58 -5.45
C PHE A 312 12.46 2.46 -4.09
N GLU A 313 12.78 1.23 -3.67
CA GLU A 313 13.47 0.97 -2.40
C GLU A 313 14.94 1.41 -2.41
N GLU A 314 15.60 1.30 -3.58
CA GLU A 314 17.00 1.67 -3.78
C GLU A 314 17.17 3.09 -4.35
N ASP A 315 18.33 3.71 -4.11
CA ASP A 315 18.73 4.98 -4.73
C ASP A 315 20.02 4.78 -5.57
N PRO A 316 19.99 4.97 -6.90
CA PRO A 316 18.84 5.41 -7.69
C PRO A 316 17.76 4.30 -7.86
N PRO A 317 16.47 4.66 -7.96
CA PRO A 317 15.38 3.70 -8.15
C PRO A 317 15.54 2.92 -9.46
N VAL A 318 14.98 1.71 -9.50
CA VAL A 318 15.15 0.74 -10.60
C VAL A 318 14.86 1.35 -11.99
N PRO A 319 13.78 2.14 -12.19
CA PRO A 319 13.50 2.78 -13.47
C PRO A 319 14.54 3.80 -13.94
N LYS A 320 15.35 4.37 -13.04
CA LYS A 320 16.49 5.21 -13.42
C LYS A 320 17.72 4.38 -13.79
N ARG A 321 17.88 3.22 -13.14
CA ARG A 321 18.99 2.28 -13.40
C ARG A 321 18.78 1.52 -14.71
N LEU A 322 17.52 1.20 -15.06
CA LEU A 322 17.14 0.41 -16.23
C LEU A 322 16.20 1.23 -17.15
N PRO A 323 16.72 1.81 -18.26
CA PRO A 323 15.94 2.70 -19.14
C PRO A 323 14.63 2.10 -19.69
N ILE A 324 14.60 0.79 -19.97
CA ILE A 324 13.39 0.06 -20.43
C ILE A 324 12.21 0.20 -19.45
N LEU A 325 12.49 0.43 -18.16
CA LEU A 325 11.48 0.61 -17.12
C LEU A 325 11.14 2.09 -16.84
N GLY A 326 11.77 3.03 -17.55
CA GLY A 326 11.43 4.45 -17.52
C GLY A 326 9.92 4.76 -17.60
N PRO A 327 9.13 4.03 -18.41
CA PRO A 327 7.67 4.17 -18.46
C PRO A 327 6.94 3.97 -17.12
N LEU A 328 7.52 3.19 -16.21
CA LEU A 328 6.95 2.90 -14.88
C LEU A 328 7.27 3.98 -13.85
N MET A 329 8.16 4.92 -14.19
CA MET A 329 8.55 6.02 -13.32
C MET A 329 7.60 7.23 -13.43
N ASN A 330 6.99 7.44 -14.60
CA ASN A 330 6.21 8.64 -14.89
C ASN A 330 4.93 8.33 -15.66
N LEU A 331 3.78 8.63 -15.06
CA LEU A 331 2.47 8.47 -15.69
C LEU A 331 2.30 9.31 -16.98
N ASN A 332 3.08 10.38 -17.15
CA ASN A 332 3.08 11.18 -18.38
C ASN A 332 3.64 10.43 -19.58
N TYR A 333 4.40 9.34 -19.37
CA TYR A 333 4.87 8.49 -20.47
C TYR A 333 3.70 7.91 -21.30
N TRP A 334 2.54 7.73 -20.66
CA TRP A 334 1.36 7.11 -21.25
C TRP A 334 0.39 8.15 -21.86
N GLY A 335 0.81 9.35 -22.31
CA GLY A 335 -0.05 10.35 -22.98
C GLY A 335 -0.27 11.69 -22.22
N GLU A 336 -1.01 12.63 -22.84
CA GLU A 336 -0.94 14.10 -22.65
C GLU A 336 -1.02 14.67 -21.20
N HIS A 337 -0.37 15.85 -21.08
CA HIS A 337 -0.17 16.70 -19.92
C HIS A 337 -1.46 17.26 -19.30
N TYR A 338 -1.83 16.93 -18.05
CA TYR A 338 -2.66 17.85 -17.25
C TYR A 338 -2.40 17.85 -15.72
N LYS A 339 -2.68 19.02 -15.16
CA LYS A 339 -2.39 19.62 -13.84
C LYS A 339 -2.83 18.86 -12.57
N PHE A 340 -3.24 17.60 -12.64
CA PHE A 340 -3.92 16.94 -11.51
C PHE A 340 -3.39 15.53 -11.22
N ALA A 341 -2.11 15.43 -10.81
CA ALA A 341 -1.53 14.19 -10.25
C ALA A 341 -2.34 13.60 -9.05
N ARG A 342 -3.29 14.35 -8.49
CA ARG A 342 -4.19 13.90 -7.42
C ARG A 342 -5.39 13.07 -7.89
N GLU A 343 -5.77 13.12 -9.17
CA GLU A 343 -6.94 12.39 -9.72
C GLU A 343 -6.61 10.95 -10.12
N CYS A 344 -5.33 10.60 -10.28
CA CYS A 344 -4.91 9.24 -10.63
C CYS A 344 -4.83 8.28 -9.42
N MET A 345 -4.98 8.77 -8.18
CA MET A 345 -4.77 7.93 -7.00
C MET A 345 -6.11 7.43 -6.44
N ILE A 346 -6.31 6.11 -6.44
CA ILE A 346 -7.45 5.46 -5.81
C ILE A 346 -7.03 4.96 -4.44
N PHE A 347 -7.74 5.41 -3.40
CA PHE A 347 -7.50 4.91 -2.06
C PHE A 347 -8.33 3.65 -1.77
N VAL A 348 -7.65 2.58 -1.39
CA VAL A 348 -8.25 1.30 -0.97
C VAL A 348 -8.25 1.27 0.55
N GLY A 349 -9.44 1.31 1.14
CA GLY A 349 -9.67 1.19 2.58
C GLY A 349 -10.16 -0.21 2.95
N PRO A 350 -10.68 -0.37 4.18
CA PRO A 350 -11.40 -1.58 4.56
C PRO A 350 -12.54 -1.93 3.61
N ILE A 351 -12.88 -3.23 3.54
CA ILE A 351 -13.99 -3.71 2.72
C ILE A 351 -15.32 -3.23 3.32
N GLN A 352 -16.31 -2.98 2.47
CA GLN A 352 -17.66 -2.62 2.91
C GLN A 352 -18.25 -3.72 3.80
N SER A 353 -18.98 -3.32 4.86
CA SER A 353 -19.47 -4.22 5.92
C SER A 353 -20.29 -5.40 5.40
N ASP A 354 -21.17 -5.13 4.43
CA ASP A 354 -22.03 -6.12 3.76
C ASP A 354 -21.23 -7.12 2.91
N VAL A 355 -20.27 -6.64 2.12
CA VAL A 355 -19.37 -7.51 1.35
C VAL A 355 -18.44 -8.31 2.27
N PHE A 356 -18.02 -7.70 3.37
CA PHE A 356 -17.20 -8.37 4.38
C PHE A 356 -17.98 -9.47 5.12
N ASP A 357 -19.30 -9.32 5.29
CA ASP A 357 -20.12 -10.38 5.86
C ASP A 357 -20.09 -11.65 5.02
N GLU A 358 -20.01 -11.54 3.69
CA GLU A 358 -19.83 -12.67 2.75
C GLU A 358 -18.48 -13.36 2.92
N LEU A 359 -17.43 -12.59 3.23
CA LEU A 359 -16.11 -13.16 3.56
C LEU A 359 -16.17 -14.05 4.78
N LEU A 360 -16.85 -13.58 5.82
CA LEU A 360 -17.01 -14.33 7.05
C LEU A 360 -17.87 -15.60 6.87
N GLN A 361 -18.77 -15.63 5.87
CA GLN A 361 -19.58 -16.83 5.56
C GLN A 361 -18.72 -18.04 5.15
N LEU A 362 -17.55 -17.79 4.56
CA LEU A 362 -16.65 -18.86 4.12
C LEU A 362 -15.95 -19.58 5.28
N HIS A 363 -16.00 -19.03 6.50
CA HIS A 363 -15.38 -19.61 7.68
C HIS A 363 -16.40 -20.36 8.56
N SER A 364 -16.01 -21.53 9.07
CA SER A 364 -16.87 -22.40 9.89
C SER A 364 -17.42 -21.71 11.16
N VAL A 365 -16.55 -21.00 11.89
CA VAL A 365 -16.88 -20.25 13.12
C VAL A 365 -17.36 -18.83 12.86
N LEU A 366 -16.67 -18.05 12.02
CA LEU A 366 -16.94 -16.61 11.88
C LEU A 366 -18.26 -16.30 11.16
N LYS A 367 -18.89 -17.28 10.51
CA LYS A 367 -20.19 -17.13 9.83
C LYS A 367 -21.35 -16.83 10.78
N GLU A 368 -21.23 -17.13 12.08
CA GLU A 368 -22.31 -16.95 13.05
C GLU A 368 -22.67 -15.47 13.22
N PRO A 369 -23.95 -15.05 13.08
CA PRO A 369 -24.33 -13.62 13.02
C PRO A 369 -23.85 -12.79 14.21
N SER A 370 -23.97 -13.32 15.42
CA SER A 370 -23.51 -12.65 16.65
C SER A 370 -21.99 -12.53 16.76
N ILE A 371 -21.24 -13.38 16.05
CA ILE A 371 -19.78 -13.36 15.97
C ILE A 371 -19.33 -12.34 14.91
N LYS A 372 -20.01 -12.28 13.76
CA LYS A 372 -19.68 -11.35 12.66
C LYS A 372 -19.52 -9.90 13.13
N GLU A 373 -20.47 -9.42 13.92
CA GLU A 373 -20.43 -8.04 14.44
C GLU A 373 -19.19 -7.76 15.30
N GLU A 374 -18.77 -8.74 16.12
CA GLU A 374 -17.57 -8.59 16.95
C GLU A 374 -16.29 -8.68 16.11
N VAL A 375 -16.26 -9.54 15.09
CA VAL A 375 -15.15 -9.64 14.13
C VAL A 375 -14.99 -8.33 13.36
N LYS A 376 -16.09 -7.74 12.86
CA LYS A 376 -16.08 -6.46 12.15
C LYS A 376 -15.50 -5.34 13.02
N LYS A 377 -15.88 -5.29 14.30
CA LYS A 377 -15.34 -4.29 15.25
C LYS A 377 -13.83 -4.45 15.46
N VAL A 378 -13.35 -5.67 15.72
CA VAL A 378 -11.93 -5.89 16.08
C VAL A 378 -10.99 -5.82 14.87
N THR A 379 -11.47 -6.16 13.68
CA THR A 379 -10.66 -6.15 12.44
C THR A 379 -10.85 -4.90 11.59
N ASN A 380 -11.87 -4.08 11.91
CA ASN A 380 -12.32 -2.95 11.10
C ASN A 380 -12.54 -3.34 9.62
N CYS A 381 -13.07 -4.54 9.35
CA CYS A 381 -13.30 -5.08 8.01
C CYS A 381 -12.05 -5.18 7.12
N VAL A 382 -10.86 -5.32 7.73
CA VAL A 382 -9.59 -5.48 6.99
C VAL A 382 -9.26 -6.97 6.80
N PRO A 383 -9.12 -7.46 5.55
CA PRO A 383 -8.86 -8.87 5.27
C PRO A 383 -7.64 -9.45 5.99
N ARG A 384 -6.51 -8.72 6.01
CA ARG A 384 -5.30 -9.17 6.72
C ARG A 384 -5.54 -9.39 8.21
N GLU A 385 -6.28 -8.48 8.88
CA GLU A 385 -6.57 -8.64 10.30
C GLU A 385 -7.51 -9.81 10.58
N VAL A 386 -8.44 -10.13 9.66
CA VAL A 386 -9.22 -11.38 9.72
C VAL A 386 -8.32 -12.59 9.60
N MET A 387 -7.33 -12.58 8.71
CA MET A 387 -6.41 -13.71 8.58
C MET A 387 -5.59 -13.95 9.85
N HIS A 388 -5.16 -12.88 10.53
CA HIS A 388 -4.54 -13.00 11.85
C HIS A 388 -5.50 -13.55 12.91
N LEU A 389 -6.74 -13.06 12.92
CA LEU A 389 -7.76 -13.55 13.84
C LEU A 389 -8.09 -15.03 13.60
N VAL A 390 -8.25 -15.45 12.35
CA VAL A 390 -8.50 -16.86 12.00
C VAL A 390 -7.35 -17.74 12.47
N LYS A 391 -6.10 -17.35 12.20
CA LYS A 391 -4.94 -18.08 12.71
C LYS A 391 -4.95 -18.20 14.23
N TYR A 392 -5.34 -17.15 14.94
CA TYR A 392 -5.48 -17.17 16.39
C TYR A 392 -6.61 -18.12 16.81
N VAL A 393 -7.81 -17.99 16.24
CA VAL A 393 -8.98 -18.82 16.55
C VAL A 393 -8.70 -20.30 16.28
N ASP A 394 -8.07 -20.63 15.15
CA ASP A 394 -7.71 -22.00 14.79
C ASP A 394 -6.64 -22.60 15.72
N SER A 395 -5.83 -21.74 16.37
CA SER A 395 -4.86 -22.15 17.38
C SER A 395 -5.47 -22.35 18.77
N LEU A 396 -6.70 -21.88 19.00
CA LEU A 396 -7.39 -22.14 20.26
C LEU A 396 -7.85 -23.59 20.26
N GLU A 397 -7.29 -24.41 21.15
CA GLU A 397 -7.77 -25.78 21.41
C GLU A 397 -9.15 -25.83 22.10
N ILE A 398 -9.93 -24.75 22.01
CA ILE A 398 -11.19 -24.54 22.72
C ILE A 398 -12.32 -24.43 21.70
N THR A 399 -13.39 -25.19 21.90
CA THR A 399 -14.63 -24.98 21.17
C THR A 399 -15.30 -23.70 21.66
N ILE A 400 -15.47 -22.73 20.77
CA ILE A 400 -16.23 -21.51 21.06
C ILE A 400 -17.71 -21.90 21.20
N THR A 401 -18.15 -22.08 22.44
CA THR A 401 -19.51 -22.55 22.78
C THR A 401 -20.52 -21.42 22.96
N SER A 402 -20.07 -20.17 23.04
CA SER A 402 -20.94 -19.00 23.24
C SER A 402 -20.31 -17.68 22.77
N VAL A 403 -21.14 -16.69 22.46
CA VAL A 403 -20.71 -15.33 22.07
C VAL A 403 -19.88 -14.65 23.17
N SER A 404 -20.19 -14.90 24.44
CA SER A 404 -19.42 -14.37 25.57
C SER A 404 -18.01 -14.95 25.61
N SER A 405 -17.86 -16.26 25.41
CA SER A 405 -16.54 -16.89 25.31
C SER A 405 -15.72 -16.36 24.13
N PHE A 406 -16.38 -16.09 22.99
CA PHE A 406 -15.74 -15.47 21.83
C PHE A 406 -15.26 -14.04 22.12
N ARG A 407 -16.09 -13.21 22.75
CA ARG A 407 -15.71 -11.84 23.15
C ARG A 407 -14.50 -11.82 24.08
N GLN A 408 -14.39 -12.78 24.99
CA GLN A 408 -13.23 -12.91 25.87
C GLN A 408 -11.97 -13.26 25.07
N ALA A 409 -12.06 -14.21 24.14
CA ALA A 409 -10.96 -14.56 23.23
C ALA A 409 -10.53 -13.37 22.37
N LEU A 410 -11.49 -12.59 21.84
CA LEU A 410 -11.18 -11.38 21.08
C LEU A 410 -10.42 -10.34 21.89
N LYS A 411 -10.73 -10.17 23.19
CA LYS A 411 -10.02 -9.23 24.04
C LYS A 411 -8.55 -9.63 24.23
N ILE A 412 -8.26 -10.93 24.31
CA ILE A 412 -6.90 -11.46 24.39
C ILE A 412 -6.19 -11.24 23.05
N PHE A 413 -6.80 -11.69 21.95
CA PHE A 413 -6.30 -11.46 20.59
C PHE A 413 -5.94 -9.99 20.34
N GLU A 414 -6.84 -9.06 20.69
CA GLU A 414 -6.65 -7.64 20.44
C GLU A 414 -5.42 -7.10 21.18
N ASN A 415 -5.18 -7.56 22.41
CA ASN A 415 -4.03 -7.18 23.23
C ASN A 415 -2.72 -7.77 22.71
N ASP A 416 -2.72 -9.05 22.34
CA ASP A 416 -1.55 -9.74 21.78
C ASP A 416 -1.17 -9.09 20.44
N ARG A 417 -2.16 -8.87 19.57
CA ARG A 417 -1.99 -8.19 18.29
C ARG A 417 -1.51 -6.74 18.46
N ALA A 418 -2.00 -6.03 19.46
CA ALA A 418 -1.48 -4.69 19.78
C ALA A 418 -0.01 -4.72 20.24
N GLY A 419 0.41 -5.78 20.95
CA GLY A 419 1.81 -6.01 21.31
C GLY A 419 2.70 -6.19 20.08
N GLU A 420 2.30 -7.04 19.14
CA GLU A 420 3.01 -7.24 17.87
C GLU A 420 3.15 -5.94 17.07
N ILE A 421 2.07 -5.17 16.96
CA ILE A 421 2.07 -3.89 16.24
C ILE A 421 2.95 -2.86 16.94
N LEU A 422 2.96 -2.81 18.27
CA LEU A 422 3.81 -1.90 19.03
C LEU A 422 5.29 -2.16 18.73
N ILE A 423 5.70 -3.44 18.69
CA ILE A 423 7.08 -3.82 18.35
C ILE A 423 7.44 -3.32 16.95
N LEU A 424 6.56 -3.50 15.96
CA LEU A 424 6.78 -3.00 14.60
C LEU A 424 6.94 -1.47 14.56
N ALA A 425 6.06 -0.74 15.27
CA ALA A 425 6.13 0.72 15.35
C ALA A 425 7.41 1.21 16.05
N GLN A 426 7.86 0.52 17.10
CA GLN A 426 9.11 0.81 17.81
C GLN A 426 10.34 0.54 16.93
N GLN A 427 10.36 -0.59 16.21
CA GLN A 427 11.43 -0.93 15.27
C GLN A 427 11.58 0.15 14.19
N TYR A 428 10.46 0.61 13.62
CA TYR A 428 10.46 1.73 12.67
C TYR A 428 11.00 3.01 13.31
N TYR A 429 10.51 3.41 14.48
CA TYR A 429 10.95 4.63 15.15
C TYR A 429 12.45 4.63 15.48
N ASN A 430 12.99 3.49 15.88
CA ASN A 430 14.39 3.36 16.29
C ASN A 430 15.37 3.63 15.14
N VAL A 431 14.99 3.37 13.89
CA VAL A 431 15.84 3.63 12.71
C VAL A 431 15.71 5.05 12.15
N LEU A 432 14.77 5.86 12.67
CA LEU A 432 14.58 7.24 12.21
C LEU A 432 15.68 8.19 12.69
N GLN A 433 16.00 9.17 11.84
CA GLN A 433 16.85 10.30 12.22
C GLN A 433 16.11 11.28 13.14
N THR A 434 16.83 12.14 13.87
CA THR A 434 16.25 13.06 14.87
C THR A 434 15.10 13.91 14.33
N ASN A 435 15.25 14.52 13.14
CA ASN A 435 14.20 15.35 12.54
C ASN A 435 12.96 14.53 12.16
N GLU A 436 13.16 13.29 11.72
CA GLU A 436 12.07 12.37 11.37
C GLU A 436 11.34 11.86 12.61
N ARG A 437 12.05 11.67 13.73
CA ARG A 437 11.44 11.32 15.02
C ARG A 437 10.51 12.41 15.53
N ILE A 438 10.92 13.68 15.43
CA ILE A 438 10.07 14.84 15.78
C ILE A 438 8.81 14.84 14.91
N ARG A 439 8.97 14.70 13.59
CA ARG A 439 7.83 14.65 12.67
C ARG A 439 6.91 13.45 12.93
N TYR A 440 7.47 12.30 13.31
CA TYR A 440 6.71 11.11 13.67
C TYR A 440 5.85 11.34 14.92
N TYR A 441 6.45 11.95 15.96
CA TYR A 441 5.73 12.39 17.16
C TYR A 441 4.56 13.31 16.80
N GLU A 442 4.83 14.38 16.04
CA GLU A 442 3.79 15.33 15.63
C GLU A 442 2.68 14.67 14.80
N SER A 443 3.04 13.71 13.95
CA SER A 443 2.07 12.92 13.16
C SER A 443 1.16 12.09 14.07
N LEU A 444 1.72 11.42 15.09
CA LEU A 444 0.94 10.69 16.09
C LEU A 444 0.08 11.60 16.95
N THR A 445 0.61 12.74 17.43
CA THR A 445 -0.19 13.74 18.18
C THR A 445 -1.38 14.18 17.34
N SER A 446 -1.17 14.58 16.08
CA SER A 446 -2.24 15.07 15.21
C SER A 446 -3.28 14.00 14.84
N MET A 447 -2.91 12.71 14.90
CA MET A 447 -3.83 11.60 14.69
C MET A 447 -4.78 11.40 15.88
N PHE A 448 -4.31 11.65 17.10
CA PHE A 448 -5.13 11.50 18.31
C PHE A 448 -5.81 12.81 18.75
N LEU A 449 -5.28 13.97 18.36
CA LEU A 449 -5.81 15.30 18.67
C LEU A 449 -6.12 16.05 17.37
N PRO A 450 -7.36 15.99 16.86
CA PRO A 450 -7.72 16.54 15.56
C PRO A 450 -7.69 18.08 15.51
N SER A 451 -7.72 18.75 16.68
CA SER A 451 -7.50 20.19 16.81
C SER A 451 -6.13 20.62 16.26
N ARG A 452 -5.15 19.72 16.20
CA ARG A 452 -3.83 19.98 15.65
C ARG A 452 -3.84 19.94 14.12
N PRO A 453 -3.06 20.80 13.45
CA PRO A 453 -2.80 20.67 12.02
C PRO A 453 -2.32 19.26 11.69
N THR A 454 -2.91 18.64 10.67
CA THR A 454 -2.52 17.30 10.26
C THR A 454 -1.07 17.27 9.77
N VAL A 455 -0.24 16.48 10.43
CA VAL A 455 1.14 16.20 9.98
C VAL A 455 1.18 14.87 9.24
N ARG A 456 1.88 14.86 8.09
CA ARG A 456 1.95 13.67 7.24
C ARG A 456 2.98 12.68 7.75
N PHE A 457 2.53 11.46 8.01
CA PHE A 457 3.40 10.29 8.12
C PHE A 457 4.24 10.09 6.85
N ASP A 458 5.46 9.60 7.07
CA ASP A 458 6.34 9.15 5.99
C ASP A 458 5.77 7.90 5.29
N TRP A 459 6.10 7.73 4.01
CA TRP A 459 5.55 6.65 3.19
C TRP A 459 5.99 5.27 3.70
N LYS A 460 7.22 5.11 4.22
CA LYS A 460 7.69 3.84 4.79
C LYS A 460 6.87 3.44 6.00
N PHE A 461 6.41 4.41 6.80
CA PHE A 461 5.50 4.12 7.91
C PHE A 461 4.11 3.71 7.42
N LEU A 462 3.60 4.37 6.38
CA LEU A 462 2.30 4.01 5.79
C LEU A 462 2.30 2.58 5.25
N ASP A 463 3.43 2.12 4.72
CA ASP A 463 3.59 0.77 4.19
C ASP A 463 3.56 -0.33 5.24
N LEU A 464 3.83 -0.02 6.53
CA LEU A 464 3.57 -0.95 7.64
C LEU A 464 2.08 -1.32 7.74
N GLY A 465 1.19 -0.51 7.16
CA GLY A 465 -0.24 -0.74 7.17
C GLY A 465 -0.83 -0.70 8.58
N LEU A 466 -0.35 0.21 9.43
CA LEU A 466 -0.89 0.43 10.79
C LEU A 466 -1.96 1.52 10.82
N ILE A 467 -1.94 2.39 9.83
CA ILE A 467 -2.84 3.53 9.67
C ILE A 467 -3.40 3.56 8.26
N TYR A 468 -4.58 4.12 8.12
CA TYR A 468 -5.20 4.40 6.82
C TYR A 468 -5.49 5.88 6.68
N ARG A 469 -5.56 6.32 5.44
CA ARG A 469 -5.69 7.72 5.07
C ARG A 469 -7.02 7.93 4.38
N TYR A 470 -7.83 8.88 4.81
CA TYR A 470 -9.00 9.29 4.04
C TYR A 470 -8.96 10.78 3.75
N LYS A 471 -9.61 11.19 2.65
CA LYS A 471 -9.76 12.60 2.33
C LYS A 471 -11.20 13.02 2.53
N GLU A 472 -11.40 14.08 3.29
CA GLU A 472 -12.70 14.73 3.44
C GLU A 472 -12.52 16.21 3.13
N LYS A 473 -13.29 16.73 2.15
CA LYS A 473 -13.27 18.15 1.75
C LYS A 473 -11.86 18.71 1.46
N GLY A 474 -10.99 17.88 0.87
CA GLY A 474 -9.61 18.26 0.53
C GLY A 474 -8.59 18.14 1.67
N ILE A 475 -9.04 17.90 2.90
CA ILE A 475 -8.19 17.62 4.07
C ILE A 475 -7.91 16.12 4.11
N THR A 476 -6.66 15.76 4.39
CA THR A 476 -6.24 14.37 4.53
C THR A 476 -6.22 14.04 6.00
N HIS A 477 -6.95 13.01 6.42
CA HIS A 477 -6.94 12.51 7.78
C HIS A 477 -6.24 11.16 7.86
N TYR A 478 -5.64 10.89 9.00
CA TYR A 478 -4.98 9.62 9.32
C TYR A 478 -5.71 8.97 10.48
N PHE A 479 -5.99 7.67 10.35
CA PHE A 479 -6.70 6.91 11.37
C PHE A 479 -6.01 5.57 11.59
N PRO A 480 -5.98 5.07 12.84
CA PRO A 480 -5.55 3.71 13.10
C PRO A 480 -6.36 2.70 12.29
N LEU A 481 -5.69 1.69 11.73
CA LEU A 481 -6.31 0.71 10.85
C LEU A 481 -7.40 -0.11 11.55
N CYS A 482 -7.17 -0.52 12.78
CA CYS A 482 -8.08 -1.31 13.61
C CYS A 482 -7.86 -0.99 15.10
N PRO A 483 -8.72 -1.47 16.03
CA PRO A 483 -8.54 -1.29 17.48
C PRO A 483 -7.16 -1.71 18.02
N SER A 484 -6.61 -2.85 17.58
CA SER A 484 -5.25 -3.26 17.97
C SER A 484 -4.19 -2.24 17.55
N ALA A 485 -4.28 -1.71 16.32
CA ALA A 485 -3.38 -0.66 15.85
C ALA A 485 -3.55 0.62 16.66
N ARG A 486 -4.79 1.02 17.00
CA ARG A 486 -5.04 2.18 17.87
C ARG A 486 -4.35 2.03 19.21
N LYS A 487 -4.56 0.90 19.89
CA LYS A 487 -3.93 0.61 21.20
C LYS A 487 -2.41 0.63 21.12
N ALA A 488 -1.85 0.02 20.09
CA ALA A 488 -0.40 -0.01 19.88
C ALA A 488 0.18 1.40 19.64
N LEU A 489 -0.43 2.18 18.77
CA LEU A 489 0.02 3.53 18.44
C LEU A 489 -0.19 4.52 19.61
N LEU A 490 -1.22 4.31 20.43
CA LEU A 490 -1.42 5.08 21.66
C LEU A 490 -0.34 4.73 22.70
N LYS A 491 -0.01 3.44 22.87
CA LYS A 491 1.12 3.02 23.70
C LYS A 491 2.45 3.60 23.21
N MET A 492 2.64 3.66 21.89
CA MET A 492 3.80 4.32 21.29
C MET A 492 3.82 5.81 21.66
N TYR A 493 2.70 6.51 21.52
CA TYR A 493 2.58 7.91 21.91
C TYR A 493 2.90 8.14 23.41
N MET A 494 2.37 7.29 24.28
CA MET A 494 2.62 7.33 25.73
C MET A 494 4.07 7.08 26.12
N SER A 495 4.88 6.46 25.24
CA SER A 495 6.31 6.27 25.48
C SER A 495 7.14 7.53 25.26
N PHE A 496 6.54 8.59 24.69
CA PHE A 496 7.23 9.83 24.42
C PHE A 496 7.04 10.85 25.54
N ASP A 497 8.14 11.52 25.83
CA ASP A 497 8.15 12.76 26.59
C ASP A 497 7.48 13.90 25.82
N LEU A 498 6.91 14.85 26.56
CA LEU A 498 6.49 16.12 25.97
C LEU A 498 7.69 16.83 25.31
N PRO A 499 7.53 17.42 24.11
CA PRO A 499 8.54 18.23 23.47
C PRO A 499 9.06 19.35 24.37
N GLU A 500 10.36 19.64 24.28
CA GLU A 500 11.03 20.58 25.19
C GLU A 500 10.45 22.00 25.13
N ASN A 501 10.03 22.44 23.93
CA ASN A 501 9.33 23.71 23.77
C ASN A 501 8.00 23.74 24.54
N ILE A 502 7.24 22.64 24.54
CA ILE A 502 5.97 22.53 25.28
C ILE A 502 6.24 22.44 26.78
N LYS A 503 7.25 21.66 27.21
CA LYS A 503 7.70 21.61 28.61
C LYS A 503 8.05 23.01 29.12
N ASN A 504 8.78 23.80 28.33
CA ASN A 504 9.14 25.17 28.67
C ASN A 504 7.91 26.09 28.78
N GLN A 505 6.98 26.06 27.82
CA GLN A 505 5.74 26.85 27.89
C GLN A 505 4.86 26.45 29.09
N LEU A 506 4.81 25.16 29.41
CA LEU A 506 4.10 24.62 30.57
C LEU A 506 4.69 25.14 31.88
N ASN A 507 6.02 25.23 31.99
CA ASN A 507 6.70 25.71 33.19
C ASN A 507 6.43 27.20 33.46
N ILE A 508 6.29 28.02 32.40
CA ILE A 508 5.98 29.45 32.53
C ILE A 508 4.47 29.76 32.49
N GLY A 509 3.61 28.75 32.29
CA GLY A 509 2.16 28.91 32.24
C GLY A 509 1.62 29.69 31.04
N ASN A 510 2.34 29.66 29.91
CA ASN A 510 2.02 30.45 28.70
C ASN A 510 1.72 29.58 27.48
N LEU A 511 0.93 28.53 27.68
CA LEU A 511 0.51 27.62 26.60
C LEU A 511 -0.56 28.29 25.73
N ASN A 512 -0.51 28.04 24.43
CA ASN A 512 -1.67 28.27 23.57
C ASN A 512 -2.71 27.13 23.74
N GLY A 513 -3.89 27.27 23.11
CA GLY A 513 -4.98 26.29 23.21
C GLY A 513 -4.53 24.87 22.84
N ASP A 514 -3.95 24.72 21.66
CA ASP A 514 -3.52 23.42 21.13
C ASP A 514 -2.42 22.78 22.00
N GLN A 515 -1.49 23.59 22.51
CA GLN A 515 -0.42 23.16 23.43
C GLN A 515 -0.99 22.67 24.75
N PHE A 516 -1.96 23.40 25.31
CA PHE A 516 -2.60 23.00 26.55
C PHE A 516 -3.37 21.69 26.40
N GLU A 517 -4.11 21.53 25.31
CA GLU A 517 -4.84 20.30 25.02
C GLU A 517 -3.89 19.10 24.87
N GLU A 518 -2.75 19.25 24.19
CA GLU A 518 -1.73 18.20 24.10
C GLU A 518 -1.15 17.82 25.47
N VAL A 519 -0.82 18.81 26.31
CA VAL A 519 -0.31 18.55 27.67
C VAL A 519 -1.36 17.79 28.49
N LEU A 520 -2.62 18.23 28.42
CA LEU A 520 -3.72 17.60 29.15
C LEU A 520 -3.95 16.17 28.64
N PHE A 521 -4.03 15.99 27.33
CA PHE A 521 -4.20 14.69 26.70
C PHE A 521 -3.09 13.73 27.10
N ASN A 522 -1.82 14.13 26.94
CA ASN A 522 -0.65 13.33 27.34
C ASN A 522 -0.76 12.89 28.81
N ARG A 523 -1.10 13.82 29.72
CA ARG A 523 -1.26 13.50 31.14
C ARG A 523 -2.38 12.52 31.42
N LEU A 524 -3.52 12.68 30.77
CA LEU A 524 -4.65 11.77 30.92
C LEU A 524 -4.25 10.36 30.43
N VAL A 525 -3.76 10.23 29.20
CA VAL A 525 -3.49 8.92 28.61
C VAL A 525 -2.29 8.21 29.24
N CYS A 526 -1.25 8.93 29.68
CA CYS A 526 -0.12 8.36 30.43
C CYS A 526 -0.52 7.78 31.79
N LYS A 527 -1.67 8.23 32.34
CA LYS A 527 -2.31 7.68 33.55
C LYS A 527 -3.51 6.79 33.23
N SER A 528 -3.66 6.33 31.97
CA SER A 528 -4.72 5.37 31.62
C SER A 528 -4.60 4.09 32.45
N ASN A 529 -5.75 3.45 32.72
CA ASN A 529 -5.87 2.31 33.64
C ASN A 529 -5.54 2.62 35.12
N THR A 530 -5.39 3.89 35.48
CA THR A 530 -5.27 4.34 36.88
C THR A 530 -6.44 5.26 37.25
N THR A 531 -6.65 5.44 38.54
CA THR A 531 -7.65 6.37 39.06
C THR A 531 -7.04 7.76 39.11
N ILE A 532 -7.50 8.67 38.25
CA ILE A 532 -7.10 10.08 38.27
C ILE A 532 -8.09 10.84 39.15
N GLN A 533 -7.61 11.44 40.23
CA GLN A 533 -8.40 12.34 41.07
C GLN A 533 -8.04 13.78 40.73
N LEU A 534 -9.04 14.59 40.40
CA LEU A 534 -8.88 16.02 40.16
C LEU A 534 -9.56 16.78 41.28
N ASN A 535 -8.80 17.59 42.01
CA ASN A 535 -9.41 18.53 42.93
C ASN A 535 -10.13 19.62 42.14
N THR A 536 -11.38 19.86 42.50
CA THR A 536 -12.24 20.82 41.83
C THR A 536 -12.76 21.84 42.81
N THR A 537 -13.04 23.03 42.30
CA THR A 537 -13.75 24.10 43.00
C THR A 537 -14.95 24.54 42.17
N ASP A 538 -15.77 25.43 42.72
CA ASP A 538 -16.69 26.21 41.89
C ASP A 538 -15.93 27.31 41.11
N LEU A 539 -16.65 28.03 40.25
CA LEU A 539 -16.10 29.13 39.44
C LEU A 539 -15.63 30.36 40.25
N ASN A 540 -15.71 30.31 41.58
CA ASN A 540 -15.21 31.34 42.51
C ASN A 540 -14.18 30.78 43.51
N ASN A 541 -13.58 29.62 43.20
CA ASN A 541 -12.59 28.93 44.02
C ASN A 541 -13.08 28.43 45.39
N ASN A 542 -14.39 28.25 45.57
CA ASN A 542 -14.97 27.69 46.79
C ASN A 542 -15.47 26.26 46.54
N ASN A 543 -16.16 25.67 47.53
CA ASN A 543 -16.87 24.39 47.39
C ASN A 543 -15.98 23.26 46.82
N ARG A 544 -14.88 22.97 47.53
CA ARG A 544 -13.93 21.94 47.12
C ARG A 544 -14.62 20.58 47.02
N SER A 545 -14.46 19.93 45.87
CA SER A 545 -14.93 18.57 45.62
C SER A 545 -13.91 17.81 44.78
N VAL A 546 -14.05 16.49 44.64
CA VAL A 546 -13.14 15.68 43.84
C VAL A 546 -13.91 15.05 42.68
N VAL A 547 -13.38 15.21 41.47
CA VAL A 547 -13.83 14.48 40.29
C VAL A 547 -12.87 13.32 40.07
N THR A 548 -13.40 12.11 39.98
CA THR A 548 -12.62 10.90 39.71
C THR A 548 -12.80 10.51 38.26
N LEU A 549 -11.71 10.38 37.52
CA LEU A 549 -11.66 9.88 36.16
C LEU A 549 -10.99 8.50 36.18
N GLN A 550 -11.70 7.49 35.67
CA GLN A 550 -11.18 6.14 35.50
C GLN A 550 -11.57 5.64 34.11
N PHE A 551 -10.58 5.35 33.29
CA PHE A 551 -10.79 4.87 31.93
C PHE A 551 -9.67 3.93 31.52
N ASP A 552 -10.01 3.00 30.61
CA ASP A 552 -9.17 1.88 30.22
C ASP A 552 -8.58 2.07 28.81
N ASP A 553 -9.20 2.94 28.01
CA ASP A 553 -8.82 3.18 26.61
C ASP A 553 -9.17 4.62 26.18
N TYR A 554 -8.71 5.00 24.98
CA TYR A 554 -9.01 6.27 24.33
C TYR A 554 -9.54 6.04 22.91
N ALA A 555 -10.54 6.82 22.50
CA ALA A 555 -11.05 6.81 21.14
C ALA A 555 -11.63 8.15 20.70
N MET A 556 -11.64 8.40 19.39
CA MET A 556 -12.29 9.57 18.82
C MET A 556 -13.69 9.22 18.34
N ILE A 557 -14.67 10.06 18.65
CA ILE A 557 -16.00 10.00 18.06
C ILE A 557 -15.87 10.45 16.61
N LYS A 558 -16.36 9.65 15.66
CA LYS A 558 -16.27 9.95 14.22
C LYS A 558 -17.62 10.43 13.71
N SER A 559 -17.65 11.48 12.90
CA SER A 559 -18.85 11.85 12.15
C SER A 559 -19.30 10.67 11.26
N PRO A 560 -20.60 10.31 11.23
CA PRO A 560 -21.74 11.02 11.83
C PRO A 560 -22.16 10.52 13.23
N ALA A 561 -21.39 9.63 13.89
CA ALA A 561 -21.69 9.14 15.23
C ALA A 561 -21.65 10.25 16.28
N LEU A 562 -22.43 10.09 17.34
CA LEU A 562 -22.55 11.09 18.42
C LEU A 562 -21.90 10.60 19.71
N SER A 563 -21.56 9.32 19.79
CA SER A 563 -20.75 8.76 20.87
C SER A 563 -19.89 7.59 20.37
N LEU A 564 -19.26 6.86 21.30
CA LEU A 564 -18.59 5.60 21.00
C LEU A 564 -19.55 4.39 21.05
N GLY A 565 -20.82 4.63 21.35
CA GLY A 565 -21.86 3.61 21.48
C GLY A 565 -21.79 2.79 22.78
N PRO A 566 -22.72 1.83 22.94
CA PRO A 566 -22.88 1.07 24.17
C PRO A 566 -21.64 0.26 24.59
N GLY A 567 -21.35 0.26 25.90
CA GLY A 567 -20.22 -0.45 26.49
C GLY A 567 -18.88 0.30 26.46
N SER A 568 -18.89 1.56 26.04
CA SER A 568 -17.69 2.42 25.96
C SER A 568 -17.59 3.43 27.11
N ASP A 569 -18.31 3.22 28.22
CA ASP A 569 -18.39 4.14 29.36
C ASP A 569 -17.05 4.35 30.08
N ARG A 570 -16.13 3.38 29.95
CA ARG A 570 -14.76 3.45 30.44
C ARG A 570 -13.74 3.82 29.37
N VAL A 571 -14.17 4.39 28.23
CA VAL A 571 -13.29 4.89 27.18
C VAL A 571 -13.33 6.41 27.20
N LEU A 572 -12.17 7.05 27.35
CA LEU A 572 -12.07 8.50 27.21
C LEU A 572 -12.30 8.84 25.74
N SER A 573 -13.40 9.55 25.47
CA SER A 573 -13.78 9.93 24.12
C SER A 573 -13.40 11.38 23.84
N HIS A 574 -12.89 11.64 22.64
CA HIS A 574 -12.68 12.99 22.12
C HIS A 574 -13.70 13.28 21.01
N GLY A 575 -14.31 14.47 21.04
CA GLY A 575 -15.21 14.92 19.97
C GLY A 575 -14.48 15.05 18.63
N PHE A 576 -15.16 14.85 17.49
CA PHE A 576 -14.56 15.22 16.19
C PHE A 576 -14.47 16.74 16.02
N ASP A 577 -13.77 17.20 14.99
CA ASP A 577 -13.72 18.62 14.62
C ASP A 577 -15.13 19.21 14.48
N ARG A 578 -15.42 20.24 15.29
CA ARG A 578 -16.74 20.91 15.38
C ARG A 578 -17.82 20.13 16.11
N TYR A 579 -17.47 19.02 16.78
CA TYR A 579 -18.35 18.43 17.78
C TYR A 579 -18.69 19.51 18.83
N PRO A 580 -19.97 19.73 19.18
CA PRO A 580 -20.31 20.92 19.93
C PRO A 580 -19.73 20.91 21.36
N ARG A 581 -19.34 22.08 21.89
CA ARG A 581 -19.13 22.46 23.32
C ARG A 581 -18.11 21.70 24.19
N PHE A 582 -17.98 20.40 24.08
CA PHE A 582 -17.13 19.57 24.93
C PHE A 582 -16.02 18.92 24.10
N ASP A 583 -14.81 18.94 24.64
CA ASP A 583 -13.63 18.41 24.00
C ASP A 583 -13.49 16.91 24.31
N PHE A 584 -13.70 16.54 25.59
CA PHE A 584 -13.65 15.15 26.05
C PHE A 584 -14.94 14.72 26.78
N MET A 585 -15.29 13.44 26.63
CA MET A 585 -16.37 12.81 27.40
C MET A 585 -15.93 11.45 27.96
N LEU A 586 -16.29 11.16 29.20
CA LEU A 586 -16.05 9.89 29.87
C LEU A 586 -17.31 9.44 30.60
N GLY A 587 -18.02 8.48 30.03
CA GLY A 587 -19.35 8.10 30.50
C GLY A 587 -20.27 9.32 30.63
N PRO A 588 -20.87 9.60 31.80
CA PRO A 588 -21.72 10.79 32.02
C PRO A 588 -20.94 12.07 32.40
N ILE A 589 -19.60 12.07 32.29
CA ILE A 589 -18.74 13.23 32.58
C ILE A 589 -18.41 13.95 31.26
N PHE A 590 -18.71 15.24 31.19
CA PHE A 590 -18.44 16.11 30.04
C PHE A 590 -17.38 17.14 30.41
N ILE A 591 -16.31 17.23 29.61
CA ILE A 591 -15.13 18.03 29.93
C ILE A 591 -14.92 19.08 28.82
N GLN A 592 -14.86 20.35 29.23
CA GLN A 592 -14.50 21.48 28.38
C GLN A 592 -13.14 22.02 28.82
N VAL A 593 -12.25 22.30 27.86
CA VAL A 593 -10.87 22.69 28.12
C VAL A 593 -10.57 24.05 27.48
N SER A 594 -9.86 24.93 28.19
CA SER A 594 -9.40 26.19 27.60
C SER A 594 -8.30 26.86 28.38
N VAL A 595 -7.42 27.57 27.67
CA VAL A 595 -6.45 28.50 28.27
C VAL A 595 -7.10 29.78 28.79
N SER A 596 -8.32 30.13 28.35
CA SER A 596 -9.05 31.29 28.86
C SER A 596 -9.71 31.00 30.22
N ASP A 597 -10.06 32.05 30.97
CA ASP A 597 -10.97 31.90 32.10
C ASP A 597 -12.39 31.51 31.61
N PHE A 598 -13.20 30.96 32.51
CA PHE A 598 -14.53 30.45 32.17
C PHE A 598 -15.46 31.54 31.62
N VAL A 599 -15.41 32.76 32.13
CA VAL A 599 -16.29 33.86 31.68
C VAL A 599 -15.98 34.17 30.22
N THR A 600 -14.70 34.37 29.92
CA THR A 600 -14.22 34.68 28.58
C THR A 600 -14.55 33.52 27.63
N HIS A 601 -14.30 32.28 28.05
CA HIS A 601 -14.56 31.11 27.21
C HIS A 601 -16.05 30.90 26.96
N ASN A 602 -16.89 30.90 28.00
CA ASN A 602 -18.33 30.67 27.91
C ASN A 602 -19.11 31.83 27.26
N SER A 603 -18.47 33.00 27.06
CA SER A 603 -19.10 34.13 26.35
C SER A 603 -19.35 33.85 24.86
N LYS A 604 -18.58 32.95 24.25
CA LYS A 604 -18.72 32.63 22.83
C LYS A 604 -19.89 31.66 22.63
N THR A 605 -20.69 31.91 21.60
CA THR A 605 -21.80 31.03 21.21
C THR A 605 -21.36 29.57 21.02
N SER A 606 -20.15 29.36 20.48
CA SER A 606 -19.62 28.03 20.16
C SER A 606 -19.14 27.21 21.36
N THR A 607 -19.05 27.80 22.55
CA THR A 607 -18.49 27.18 23.77
C THR A 607 -19.38 27.39 24.99
N ASN A 608 -20.47 28.14 24.87
CA ASN A 608 -21.43 28.32 25.95
C ASN A 608 -22.09 26.98 26.33
N ILE A 609 -21.87 26.54 27.57
CA ILE A 609 -22.38 25.27 28.12
C ILE A 609 -23.91 25.25 28.19
N GLY A 610 -24.57 26.40 28.40
CA GLY A 610 -26.03 26.46 28.40
C GLY A 610 -26.65 25.93 27.11
N LYS A 611 -25.96 26.13 25.98
CA LYS A 611 -26.41 25.62 24.67
C LYS A 611 -26.33 24.10 24.52
N ALA A 612 -25.61 23.40 25.40
CA ALA A 612 -25.60 21.93 25.41
C ALA A 612 -26.93 21.34 25.91
N PHE A 613 -27.74 22.14 26.63
CA PHE A 613 -29.06 21.78 27.13
C PHE A 613 -30.20 22.27 26.22
N GLU A 614 -29.89 23.14 25.26
CA GLU A 614 -30.84 23.63 24.25
C GLU A 614 -31.02 22.59 23.15
N ARG A 615 -32.22 22.54 22.56
CA ARG A 615 -32.47 21.68 21.39
C ARG A 615 -31.49 22.01 20.28
N MET A 616 -30.84 20.99 19.76
CA MET A 616 -29.91 21.20 18.66
C MET A 616 -30.65 21.53 17.36
N SER A 617 -30.04 22.40 16.57
CA SER A 617 -30.34 22.57 15.16
C SER A 617 -29.38 21.75 14.30
N ALA A 618 -29.78 21.41 13.08
CA ALA A 618 -28.91 20.73 12.12
C ALA A 618 -27.58 21.48 11.95
N GLN A 619 -26.48 20.74 12.02
CA GLN A 619 -25.12 21.25 11.89
C GLN A 619 -24.34 20.37 10.91
N ALA A 620 -23.22 20.88 10.39
CA ALA A 620 -22.37 20.11 9.50
C ALA A 620 -21.90 18.81 10.18
N GLY A 621 -22.32 17.66 9.64
CA GLY A 621 -22.01 16.33 10.18
C GLY A 621 -23.08 15.69 11.07
N ILE A 622 -24.15 16.42 11.44
CA ILE A 622 -25.24 15.92 12.28
C ILE A 622 -26.59 16.29 11.65
N SER A 623 -27.34 15.28 11.19
CA SER A 623 -28.63 15.48 10.51
C SER A 623 -29.78 15.79 11.48
N GLN A 624 -30.83 16.45 11.00
CA GLN A 624 -32.04 16.72 11.80
C GLN A 624 -32.71 15.43 12.30
N MET A 625 -32.65 14.36 11.50
CA MET A 625 -33.16 13.04 11.87
C MET A 625 -32.40 12.45 13.05
N GLN A 626 -31.07 12.61 13.09
CA GLN A 626 -30.25 12.16 14.22
C GLN A 626 -30.53 12.99 15.47
N ILE A 627 -30.73 14.30 15.33
CA ILE A 627 -31.06 15.18 16.47
C ILE A 627 -32.39 14.76 17.09
N ASN A 628 -33.42 14.55 16.28
CA ASN A 628 -34.75 14.13 16.73
C ASN A 628 -35.29 15.01 17.90
N GLY A 629 -35.06 16.32 17.83
CA GLY A 629 -35.50 17.29 18.83
C GLY A 629 -34.76 17.26 20.18
N ARG A 630 -33.69 16.49 20.30
CA ARG A 630 -32.87 16.36 21.52
C ARG A 630 -31.80 17.44 21.60
N ASN A 631 -31.29 17.68 22.80
CA ASN A 631 -30.08 18.47 23.00
C ASN A 631 -28.82 17.60 22.92
N GLN A 632 -27.64 18.24 22.99
CA GLN A 632 -26.37 17.56 22.78
C GLN A 632 -26.10 16.45 23.84
N ILE A 633 -26.42 16.73 25.10
CA ILE A 633 -26.18 15.80 26.21
C ILE A 633 -27.10 14.58 26.07
N GLU A 634 -28.38 14.81 25.78
CA GLU A 634 -29.36 13.75 25.51
C GLU A 634 -28.92 12.86 24.35
N MET A 635 -28.45 13.47 23.24
CA MET A 635 -27.96 12.75 22.07
C MET A 635 -26.81 11.80 22.41
N TYR A 636 -25.78 12.30 23.11
CA TYR A 636 -24.63 11.49 23.51
C TYR A 636 -25.05 10.35 24.46
N LEU A 637 -25.84 10.66 25.51
CA LEU A 637 -26.24 9.68 26.51
C LEU A 637 -27.20 8.62 25.95
N ASP A 638 -28.11 9.00 25.05
CA ASP A 638 -28.99 8.06 24.38
C ASP A 638 -28.21 7.06 23.50
N GLU A 639 -27.17 7.52 22.81
CA GLU A 639 -26.33 6.64 21.99
C GLU A 639 -25.44 5.72 22.86
N MET A 640 -24.96 6.20 24.01
CA MET A 640 -24.15 5.41 24.94
C MET A 640 -24.96 4.40 25.76
N TYR A 641 -26.14 4.79 26.25
CA TYR A 641 -26.86 4.04 27.27
C TYR A 641 -28.24 3.57 26.82
N GLY A 642 -28.70 3.97 25.63
CA GLY A 642 -30.05 3.75 25.12
C GLY A 642 -30.99 4.92 25.43
N PRO A 643 -32.18 4.97 24.81
CA PRO A 643 -33.04 6.14 24.82
C PRO A 643 -33.65 6.45 26.20
N GLY A 644 -34.25 7.63 26.29
CA GLY A 644 -35.05 8.09 27.43
C GLY A 644 -34.35 9.09 28.34
N HIS A 645 -33.24 9.67 27.89
CA HIS A 645 -32.57 10.74 28.62
C HIS A 645 -33.26 12.09 28.41
N SER A 646 -33.25 12.89 29.47
CA SER A 646 -33.64 14.30 29.43
C SER A 646 -32.62 15.10 30.22
N ALA A 647 -32.11 16.17 29.60
CA ALA A 647 -31.15 17.07 30.22
C ALA A 647 -31.68 18.49 30.17
N ILE A 648 -31.89 19.11 31.33
CA ILE A 648 -32.37 20.50 31.43
C ILE A 648 -31.57 21.28 32.47
N ILE A 649 -31.62 22.60 32.35
CA ILE A 649 -31.24 23.51 33.42
C ILE A 649 -32.52 23.87 34.18
N ASP A 650 -32.59 23.56 35.47
CA ASP A 650 -33.78 23.83 36.28
C ASP A 650 -33.92 25.33 36.63
N SER A 651 -35.02 25.70 37.29
CA SER A 651 -35.28 27.08 37.73
C SER A 651 -34.25 27.63 38.72
N GLN A 652 -33.40 26.77 39.30
CA GLN A 652 -32.32 27.12 40.22
C GLN A 652 -30.95 27.12 39.50
N ASN A 653 -30.95 27.10 38.16
CA ASN A 653 -29.78 27.03 37.30
C ASN A 653 -28.94 25.75 37.47
N ARG A 654 -29.51 24.68 38.03
CA ARG A 654 -28.79 23.42 38.23
C ARG A 654 -28.99 22.48 37.06
N PHE A 655 -28.00 21.64 36.83
CA PHE A 655 -28.05 20.61 35.80
C PHE A 655 -28.89 19.43 36.29
N VAL A 656 -30.03 19.20 35.64
CA VAL A 656 -30.92 18.06 35.93
C VAL A 656 -30.90 17.13 34.73
N VAL A 657 -30.18 16.02 34.88
CA VAL A 657 -30.09 14.96 33.86
C VAL A 657 -30.72 13.70 34.41
N THR A 658 -31.73 13.19 33.70
CA THR A 658 -32.49 12.00 34.09
C THR A 658 -32.61 11.03 32.94
N ARG A 659 -32.80 9.76 33.26
CA ARG A 659 -33.21 8.71 32.34
C ARG A 659 -34.51 8.10 32.88
N ASN A 660 -35.58 8.18 32.09
CA ASN A 660 -36.92 7.72 32.50
C ASN A 660 -37.33 8.28 33.88
N GLY A 661 -37.02 9.55 34.15
CA GLY A 661 -37.31 10.23 35.42
C GLY A 661 -36.31 9.98 36.56
N THR A 662 -35.41 9.01 36.45
CA THR A 662 -34.37 8.73 37.45
C THR A 662 -33.10 9.52 37.14
N ARG A 663 -32.49 10.18 38.14
CA ARG A 663 -31.23 10.93 37.92
C ARG A 663 -30.12 10.03 37.38
N VAL A 664 -29.38 10.53 36.38
CA VAL A 664 -28.20 9.85 35.85
C VAL A 664 -27.08 9.92 36.89
N PRO A 665 -26.64 8.78 37.46
CA PRO A 665 -25.57 8.78 38.45
C PRO A 665 -24.25 9.30 37.86
N GLY A 666 -23.51 10.09 38.64
CA GLY A 666 -22.19 10.55 38.23
C GLY A 666 -22.16 11.64 37.15
N PHE A 667 -23.32 12.16 36.70
CA PHE A 667 -23.34 13.27 35.73
C PHE A 667 -22.57 14.50 36.27
N ARG A 668 -21.62 14.99 35.47
CA ARG A 668 -20.77 16.14 35.79
C ARG A 668 -20.41 16.92 34.53
N ILE A 669 -20.36 18.24 34.66
CA ILE A 669 -19.71 19.12 33.69
C ILE A 669 -18.46 19.68 34.35
N VAL A 670 -17.31 19.47 33.72
CA VAL A 670 -15.99 19.87 34.21
C VAL A 670 -15.39 20.90 33.26
N TYR A 671 -14.93 22.01 33.81
CA TYR A 671 -14.15 23.01 33.08
C TYR A 671 -12.70 22.96 33.56
N ILE A 672 -11.77 22.67 32.65
CA ILE A 672 -10.33 22.61 32.95
C ILE A 672 -9.64 23.83 32.35
N ARG A 673 -9.09 24.68 33.22
CA ARG A 673 -8.39 25.89 32.83
C ARG A 673 -6.90 25.63 32.60
N GLY A 674 -6.39 26.11 31.47
CA GLY A 674 -5.02 25.92 31.01
C GLY A 674 -4.07 27.11 31.21
N SER A 675 -4.49 28.13 31.96
CA SER A 675 -3.65 29.26 32.34
C SER A 675 -3.62 29.45 33.87
N PRO A 676 -2.51 29.94 34.43
CA PRO A 676 -2.41 30.24 35.85
C PRO A 676 -3.49 31.21 36.35
N GLY A 677 -3.80 31.09 37.63
CA GLY A 677 -4.59 32.07 38.35
C GLY A 677 -5.88 31.51 38.97
N ILE A 678 -6.28 32.18 40.05
CA ILE A 678 -7.42 31.76 40.87
C ILE A 678 -8.73 32.22 40.21
N PRO A 679 -9.72 31.31 40.02
CA PRO A 679 -11.02 31.72 39.51
C PRO A 679 -11.75 32.61 40.53
N ASN A 680 -12.32 33.72 40.07
CA ASN A 680 -13.05 34.68 40.91
C ASN A 680 -14.31 35.17 40.18
N HIS A 681 -15.17 34.23 39.78
CA HIS A 681 -16.35 34.51 38.95
C HIS A 681 -17.65 34.28 39.73
N SER A 682 -17.80 34.99 40.86
CA SER A 682 -18.99 34.92 41.73
C SER A 682 -20.34 35.07 41.00
N ARG A 683 -20.41 35.89 39.94
CA ARG A 683 -21.62 36.00 39.10
C ARG A 683 -21.91 34.71 38.33
N LYS A 684 -20.88 34.07 37.75
CA LYS A 684 -21.05 32.81 37.00
C LYS A 684 -21.38 31.62 37.88
N VAL A 685 -20.96 31.61 39.14
CA VAL A 685 -21.42 30.58 40.10
C VAL A 685 -22.95 30.61 40.25
N ARG A 686 -23.61 31.77 40.12
CA ARG A 686 -25.08 31.84 40.17
C ARG A 686 -25.75 31.35 38.88
N GLU A 687 -25.07 31.49 37.74
CA GLU A 687 -25.56 31.05 36.44
C GLU A 687 -25.31 29.56 36.19
N PHE A 688 -24.20 29.03 36.72
CA PHE A 688 -23.75 27.65 36.54
C PHE A 688 -23.14 27.11 37.85
N PRO A 689 -23.95 26.89 38.90
CA PRO A 689 -23.48 26.45 40.22
C PRO A 689 -22.86 25.05 40.21
N ASP A 690 -23.25 24.19 39.27
CA ASP A 690 -22.85 22.79 39.22
C ASP A 690 -21.61 22.53 38.35
N VAL A 691 -20.98 23.57 37.77
CA VAL A 691 -19.75 23.41 36.99
C VAL A 691 -18.58 23.17 37.95
N ALA A 692 -17.93 22.02 37.79
CA ALA A 692 -16.70 21.70 38.50
C ALA A 692 -15.51 22.33 37.77
N HIS A 693 -14.79 23.23 38.44
CA HIS A 693 -13.63 23.94 37.89
C HIS A 693 -12.34 23.28 38.34
N VAL A 694 -11.45 22.95 37.40
CA VAL A 694 -10.09 22.46 37.66
C VAL A 694 -9.10 23.55 37.27
N THR A 695 -8.23 23.94 38.20
CA THR A 695 -7.22 24.99 37.96
C THR A 695 -5.99 24.45 37.24
N PHE A 696 -5.23 25.36 36.62
CA PHE A 696 -3.95 25.01 36.01
C PHE A 696 -2.94 24.46 37.03
N GLU A 697 -2.97 24.99 38.25
CA GLU A 697 -2.13 24.56 39.37
C GLU A 697 -2.46 23.14 39.82
N GLU A 698 -3.73 22.73 39.80
CA GLU A 698 -4.11 21.33 40.07
C GLU A 698 -3.54 20.42 38.97
N ILE A 699 -3.73 20.78 37.71
CA ILE A 699 -3.23 20.00 36.58
C ILE A 699 -1.69 19.87 36.66
N THR A 700 -0.97 20.95 36.96
CA THR A 700 0.50 20.96 37.03
C THR A 700 1.09 20.45 38.35
N GLY A 701 0.37 20.57 39.46
CA GLY A 701 0.80 20.16 40.80
C GLY A 701 0.83 18.65 41.01
N GLN A 702 0.14 17.88 40.17
CA GLN A 702 0.25 16.41 40.13
C GLN A 702 1.59 15.89 39.59
N LYS A 703 2.63 16.74 39.51
CA LYS A 703 3.98 16.46 38.97
C LYS A 703 4.86 15.53 39.83
N ASN A 704 4.44 15.12 41.03
CA ASN A 704 5.38 14.56 42.03
C ASN A 704 5.39 13.02 42.24
N GLU A 705 4.76 12.19 41.42
CA GLU A 705 4.76 10.72 41.67
C GLU A 705 5.31 9.81 40.57
N VAL A 706 5.73 10.30 39.39
CA VAL A 706 6.12 9.38 38.28
C VAL A 706 7.37 9.82 37.51
N MET A 707 8.40 10.32 38.21
CA MET A 707 9.72 10.61 37.61
C MET A 707 10.87 9.79 38.24
N GLU A 708 10.58 8.80 39.08
CA GLU A 708 11.62 8.03 39.80
C GLU A 708 11.62 6.52 39.53
N LYS A 709 10.93 6.04 38.50
CA LYS A 709 11.06 4.65 38.06
C LYS A 709 11.26 4.62 36.56
N PHE A 710 12.51 4.74 36.13
CA PHE A 710 13.16 4.06 35.00
C PHE A 710 14.56 4.68 34.82
N GLU A 711 15.47 4.31 35.72
CA GLU A 711 16.88 4.05 35.38
C GLU A 711 17.04 2.54 35.16
#